data_AF-A0A5C5WAH2-F1
#
_entry.id   AF-A0A5C5WAH2-F1
#
_cell.length_a   1.000
_cell.length_b   1.000
_cell.length_c   1.000
_cell.angle_alpha   90.00
_cell.angle_beta   90.00
_cell.angle_gamma   90.00
#
_symmetry.space_group_name_H-M   'P 1'
#
loop_
_entity.id
_entity.type
_entity.pdbx_description
1 polymer ?
#
loop_
_entity_poly.entity_id
_entity_poly.type
_entity_poly.pdbx_seq_one_letter_code
_entity_poly.pdbx_strand_id
1 'polypeptide(L)'
;MQVSDRSTKRLTAVALVMGTALVWVAGAQPPTPLLAPSLAPSQSPSTEEPATVDSAIVEPAVIEAPVGSPAVIPPTIVPEPAPAPAPFAAIDRIPDELEASRRELAAAAVRLEQRLNPATSFGAGWLEYLEWDGVQKQLAPGSDTDPAAASLTFHRLNSGAAGLELSEPRAVADALQRYMALATVARAQDRGQFIARQAKAIERLAEKASLDPRLDVYALEQRLNLLLSTADGAEAARAVRQRFARPNLRAQISTTLLQRMLASPGAECVNVDDCILGTRIRGTGLTTASLRVATLPSYDRARLGFTLSGNTRSQTRGVNGPVAIRSLGDTRFQAAKTVELTETAFRMLGANASATTNSRTQSISKIGGGIGSRLVERIAQGRVAEQRPRADSIAGSRAAGRVAQGFDERLNERLIEARQNFDKKLIHPLRRRGVAPRPLLFSTTSHALLVQSVQASETQLAARQDPPAKLAGELLTSVHESAASNLLGGYLSGVTLGRAEADGPTTFTGGVKPEWLDELKDESRPTLAEFKPWTLRFRAARPVSIGFQDGKVVLALHAAEITAGEKNYQDWDLISTYQPVRAGEGWALEREGEVEVLPTGFDPESGKRLPSQKGALRRNLQAALNDAEGRLPRRVPLDAILLDNPFGAVRALQVEQIAIDAGWLEASWGAF
;
A
#
# COMPACT_ATOMS: atom_id res chain seq x y z
N MET A 1 -14.56 19.40 14.74
CA MET A 1 -14.92 18.16 15.46
C MET A 1 -13.68 17.28 15.40
N GLN A 2 -13.08 16.93 16.55
CA GLN A 2 -11.81 16.20 16.61
C GLN A 2 -11.94 14.84 15.91
N VAL A 3 -11.26 14.68 14.77
CA VAL A 3 -11.17 13.41 14.04
C VAL A 3 -9.92 12.71 14.54
N SER A 4 -10.11 11.79 15.48
CA SER A 4 -9.07 10.86 15.89
C SER A 4 -8.87 9.82 14.79
N ASP A 5 -7.60 9.65 14.43
CA ASP A 5 -6.87 8.40 14.17
C ASP A 5 -7.66 7.17 13.67
N ARG A 6 -7.06 6.43 12.72
CA ARG A 6 -7.57 5.21 12.03
C ARG A 6 -8.29 5.50 10.71
N SER A 7 -7.54 5.47 9.61
CA SER A 7 -8.11 5.44 8.24
C SER A 7 -7.16 4.90 7.17
N THR A 8 -6.13 4.13 7.52
CA THR A 8 -5.26 3.47 6.52
C THR A 8 -4.70 2.14 7.02
N LYS A 9 -5.58 1.24 7.45
CA LYS A 9 -5.27 -0.18 7.64
C LYS A 9 -5.26 -0.99 6.33
N ARG A 10 -4.80 -0.39 5.23
CA ARG A 10 -5.00 -0.92 3.88
C ARG A 10 -3.68 -1.09 3.11
N LEU A 11 -3.07 -2.26 3.32
CA LEU A 11 -2.05 -2.85 2.45
C LEU A 11 -2.08 -4.36 2.65
N THR A 12 -3.25 -4.98 2.55
CA THR A 12 -3.53 -6.25 3.21
C THR A 12 -2.80 -7.45 2.65
N ALA A 13 -2.23 -7.36 1.45
CA ALA A 13 -1.39 -8.43 0.92
C ALA A 13 0.10 -8.27 1.29
N VAL A 14 0.55 -7.03 1.53
CA VAL A 14 1.86 -6.72 2.13
C VAL A 14 1.79 -6.96 3.65
N ALA A 15 0.72 -6.55 4.32
CA ALA A 15 0.50 -6.77 5.74
C ALA A 15 0.21 -8.24 6.09
N LEU A 16 -0.32 -9.06 5.16
CA LEU A 16 -0.43 -10.52 5.36
C LEU A 16 0.95 -11.16 5.53
N VAL A 17 1.87 -10.79 4.64
CA VAL A 17 3.19 -11.40 4.50
C VAL A 17 4.22 -10.73 5.43
N MET A 18 4.12 -9.41 5.61
CA MET A 18 4.88 -8.67 6.60
C MET A 18 4.37 -8.95 8.01
N GLY A 19 3.05 -9.12 8.18
CA GLY A 19 2.44 -9.52 9.44
C GLY A 19 2.84 -10.93 9.83
N THR A 20 2.80 -11.91 8.93
CA THR A 20 3.35 -13.26 9.21
C THR A 20 4.82 -13.22 9.59
N ALA A 21 5.68 -12.52 8.83
CA ALA A 21 7.13 -12.46 9.10
C ALA A 21 7.50 -11.67 10.38
N LEU A 22 6.71 -10.66 10.78
CA LEU A 22 6.97 -9.85 11.97
C LEU A 22 6.23 -10.31 13.23
N VAL A 23 5.05 -10.94 13.11
CA VAL A 23 4.43 -11.74 14.20
C VAL A 23 5.38 -12.89 14.55
N TRP A 24 6.06 -13.48 13.55
CA TRP A 24 7.15 -14.43 13.75
C TRP A 24 8.22 -13.92 14.72
N VAL A 25 8.73 -12.71 14.49
CA VAL A 25 9.89 -12.22 15.24
C VAL A 25 9.48 -11.61 16.57
N ALA A 26 8.29 -11.01 16.65
CA ALA A 26 7.75 -10.57 17.92
C ALA A 26 7.60 -11.75 18.88
N GLY A 27 7.28 -12.97 18.39
CA GLY A 27 7.09 -14.23 19.12
C GLY A 27 8.34 -15.02 19.52
N ALA A 28 9.45 -14.89 18.79
CA ALA A 28 10.63 -15.77 18.88
C ALA A 28 11.39 -15.70 20.20
N GLN A 29 11.45 -16.79 20.99
CA GLN A 29 12.45 -16.97 22.04
C GLN A 29 13.41 -18.14 21.70
N PRO A 30 14.63 -18.17 22.23
CA PRO A 30 15.63 -19.20 21.97
C PRO A 30 15.71 -20.30 23.08
N PRO A 31 16.46 -21.42 22.88
CA PRO A 31 16.12 -22.75 23.45
C PRO A 31 16.48 -23.00 24.91
N THR A 32 15.59 -23.79 25.56
CA THR A 32 15.88 -24.66 26.72
C THR A 32 15.34 -26.08 26.37
N PRO A 33 16.04 -27.20 26.68
CA PRO A 33 15.68 -28.52 26.15
C PRO A 33 14.86 -29.37 27.14
N LEU A 34 13.79 -30.06 26.71
CA LEU A 34 13.14 -31.14 27.48
C LEU A 34 12.53 -32.29 26.63
N LEU A 35 12.40 -33.44 27.31
CA LEU A 35 12.20 -34.82 26.86
C LEU A 35 10.80 -35.15 26.27
N ALA A 36 10.78 -36.17 25.40
CA ALA A 36 9.63 -36.62 24.60
C ALA A 36 8.54 -37.39 25.38
N PRO A 37 7.27 -37.33 24.92
CA PRO A 37 6.30 -38.38 25.16
C PRO A 37 5.62 -38.95 23.88
N SER A 38 4.90 -40.04 24.13
CA SER A 38 4.45 -41.13 23.26
C SER A 38 3.23 -40.84 22.35
N LEU A 39 3.09 -41.71 21.34
CA LEU A 39 2.24 -41.70 20.14
C LEU A 39 0.74 -42.06 20.33
N ALA A 40 -0.11 -41.33 19.57
CA ALA A 40 -1.17 -41.78 18.62
C ALA A 40 -2.48 -42.48 19.12
N PRO A 41 -3.50 -42.75 18.26
CA PRO A 41 -4.25 -41.88 17.32
C PRO A 41 -5.79 -42.21 17.23
N SER A 42 -6.51 -41.58 16.27
CA SER A 42 -7.60 -42.11 15.38
C SER A 42 -8.88 -41.22 15.31
N GLN A 43 -9.15 -40.57 14.15
CA GLN A 43 -10.01 -40.95 12.97
C GLN A 43 -11.52 -40.68 13.17
N SER A 44 -12.14 -39.67 12.51
CA SER A 44 -12.80 -39.64 11.15
C SER A 44 -14.25 -40.21 11.14
N PRO A 45 -15.12 -40.02 10.11
CA PRO A 45 -15.45 -38.85 9.25
C PRO A 45 -16.98 -38.68 8.92
N SER A 46 -17.33 -37.63 8.13
CA SER A 46 -18.37 -37.52 7.06
C SER A 46 -19.89 -37.71 7.43
N THR A 47 -20.92 -37.20 6.72
CA THR A 47 -21.15 -36.92 5.28
C THR A 47 -22.44 -36.07 5.04
N GLU A 48 -22.48 -35.34 3.91
CA GLU A 48 -23.57 -35.18 2.90
C GLU A 48 -24.82 -34.26 3.01
N GLU A 49 -25.02 -33.60 1.84
CA GLU A 49 -26.08 -32.76 1.22
C GLU A 49 -27.41 -33.52 0.91
N PRO A 50 -28.50 -33.00 0.24
CA PRO A 50 -28.56 -31.98 -0.85
C PRO A 50 -29.81 -31.05 -1.00
N ALA A 51 -29.68 -30.08 -1.93
CA ALA A 51 -30.56 -29.45 -2.98
C ALA A 51 -32.13 -29.41 -2.87
N THR A 52 -32.95 -28.54 -3.50
CA THR A 52 -32.96 -27.82 -4.82
C THR A 52 -34.21 -26.89 -4.97
N VAL A 53 -34.14 -25.78 -5.75
CA VAL A 53 -35.05 -25.28 -6.86
C VAL A 53 -36.49 -24.77 -6.52
N ASP A 54 -37.19 -23.78 -7.12
CA ASP A 54 -37.04 -22.79 -8.23
C ASP A 54 -38.06 -21.62 -8.07
N SER A 55 -37.94 -20.62 -8.96
CA SER A 55 -39.02 -19.96 -9.76
C SER A 55 -39.10 -18.42 -9.75
N ALA A 56 -39.30 -17.90 -10.97
CA ALA A 56 -39.05 -16.55 -11.45
C ALA A 56 -40.33 -15.74 -11.75
N ILE A 57 -40.25 -14.39 -11.76
CA ILE A 57 -41.20 -13.47 -12.46
C ILE A 57 -40.44 -12.19 -12.94
N VAL A 58 -40.91 -11.62 -14.06
CA VAL A 58 -40.27 -10.71 -15.05
C VAL A 58 -40.51 -9.18 -14.84
N GLU A 59 -39.42 -8.40 -15.04
CA GLU A 59 -39.12 -7.01 -15.53
C GLU A 59 -40.10 -5.79 -15.49
N PRO A 60 -39.56 -4.54 -15.43
CA PRO A 60 -39.23 -3.76 -16.65
C PRO A 60 -37.92 -2.91 -16.63
N ALA A 61 -37.16 -2.99 -17.74
CA ALA A 61 -36.23 -2.03 -18.37
C ALA A 61 -35.30 -1.16 -17.49
N VAL A 62 -34.15 -1.75 -17.15
CA VAL A 62 -32.92 -1.10 -16.68
C VAL A 62 -32.00 -0.88 -17.89
N ILE A 63 -31.19 0.19 -17.87
CA ILE A 63 -30.10 0.37 -18.84
C ILE A 63 -29.15 -0.82 -18.68
N GLU A 64 -29.22 -1.77 -19.62
CA GLU A 64 -28.38 -2.97 -19.61
C GLU A 64 -26.90 -2.59 -19.71
N ALA A 65 -26.18 -2.75 -18.60
CA ALA A 65 -24.75 -3.01 -18.68
C ALA A 65 -24.58 -4.43 -19.23
N PRO A 66 -23.73 -4.66 -20.23
CA PRO A 66 -23.54 -6.00 -20.78
C PRO A 66 -23.06 -6.95 -19.68
N VAL A 67 -23.81 -8.03 -19.45
CA VAL A 67 -23.35 -9.22 -18.73
C VAL A 67 -22.34 -9.89 -19.65
N GLY A 68 -21.05 -9.73 -19.37
CA GLY A 68 -20.03 -10.22 -20.30
C GLY A 68 -18.61 -10.19 -19.74
N SER A 69 -18.17 -11.39 -19.35
CA SER A 69 -16.78 -11.83 -19.13
C SER A 69 -16.02 -11.29 -17.90
N PRO A 70 -15.23 -12.14 -17.23
CA PRO A 70 -14.29 -11.68 -16.20
C PRO A 70 -13.38 -10.62 -16.83
N ALA A 71 -13.17 -9.52 -16.11
CA ALA A 71 -12.33 -8.41 -16.55
C ALA A 71 -10.97 -8.95 -17.00
N VAL A 72 -10.75 -9.00 -18.31
CA VAL A 72 -9.44 -9.25 -18.88
C VAL A 72 -8.64 -8.00 -18.60
N ILE A 73 -7.65 -8.13 -17.71
CA ILE A 73 -6.65 -7.09 -17.46
C ILE A 73 -6.06 -6.74 -18.83
N PRO A 74 -6.11 -5.47 -19.29
CA PRO A 74 -5.47 -5.12 -20.55
C PRO A 74 -3.98 -5.50 -20.45
N PRO A 75 -3.40 -6.08 -21.51
CA PRO A 75 -1.99 -6.46 -21.48
C PRO A 75 -1.15 -5.26 -21.07
N THR A 76 -0.32 -5.44 -20.05
CA THR A 76 0.68 -4.43 -19.67
C THR A 76 1.44 -4.05 -20.94
N ILE A 77 1.47 -2.76 -21.28
CA ILE A 77 2.30 -2.26 -22.38
C ILE A 77 3.74 -2.59 -22.00
N VAL A 78 4.27 -3.65 -22.61
CA VAL A 78 5.65 -4.09 -22.46
C VAL A 78 6.46 -3.22 -23.40
N PRO A 79 7.47 -2.46 -22.92
CA PRO A 79 8.44 -1.91 -23.84
C PRO A 79 9.10 -3.06 -24.61
N GLU A 80 9.22 -2.89 -25.92
CA GLU A 80 9.83 -3.85 -26.84
C GLU A 80 11.21 -4.30 -26.32
N PRO A 81 11.58 -5.59 -26.44
CA PRO A 81 12.85 -6.09 -25.91
C PRO A 81 14.02 -5.34 -26.54
N ALA A 82 14.86 -4.72 -25.71
CA ALA A 82 16.08 -4.08 -26.18
C ALA A 82 17.02 -5.15 -26.80
N PRO A 83 17.79 -4.77 -27.84
CA PRO A 83 18.78 -5.65 -28.45
C PRO A 83 19.81 -6.16 -27.43
N ALA A 84 20.47 -7.27 -27.75
CA ALA A 84 21.53 -7.84 -26.92
C ALA A 84 22.62 -6.80 -26.63
N PRO A 85 23.15 -6.74 -25.39
CA PRO A 85 24.12 -5.72 -25.02
C PRO A 85 25.39 -5.81 -25.88
N ALA A 86 25.91 -4.67 -26.30
CA ALA A 86 27.22 -4.58 -26.92
C ALA A 86 28.32 -5.04 -25.94
N PRO A 87 29.46 -5.57 -26.43
CA PRO A 87 30.57 -5.95 -25.55
C PRO A 87 31.08 -4.76 -24.74
N PHE A 88 31.28 -4.96 -23.43
CA PHE A 88 31.81 -4.00 -22.45
C PHE A 88 33.09 -3.34 -22.96
N ALA A 89 33.01 -2.10 -23.44
CA ALA A 89 34.07 -1.46 -24.21
C ALA A 89 34.94 -0.47 -23.40
N ALA A 90 34.66 -0.16 -22.13
CA ALA A 90 35.34 0.97 -21.47
C ALA A 90 35.73 0.77 -19.99
N ILE A 91 36.64 -0.18 -19.73
CA ILE A 91 37.25 -0.39 -18.40
C ILE A 91 38.06 0.84 -17.93
N ASP A 92 38.54 1.65 -18.88
CA ASP A 92 39.41 2.80 -18.61
C ASP A 92 38.67 4.01 -17.98
N ARG A 93 37.33 4.03 -17.97
CA ARG A 93 36.53 5.16 -17.46
C ARG A 93 36.19 5.10 -15.97
N ILE A 94 36.44 3.98 -15.30
CA ILE A 94 36.06 3.77 -13.89
C ILE A 94 36.66 4.83 -12.93
N PRO A 95 37.92 5.27 -13.05
CA PRO A 95 38.45 6.36 -12.21
C PRO A 95 37.66 7.67 -12.38
N ASP A 96 37.34 8.04 -13.61
CA ASP A 96 36.59 9.26 -13.92
C ASP A 96 35.13 9.17 -13.43
N GLU A 97 34.51 8.00 -13.55
CA GLU A 97 33.17 7.71 -13.03
C GLU A 97 33.12 7.76 -11.50
N LEU A 98 34.13 7.22 -10.82
CA LEU A 98 34.24 7.29 -9.36
C LEU A 98 34.37 8.74 -8.88
N GLU A 99 35.21 9.55 -9.53
CA GLU A 99 35.35 10.97 -9.19
C GLU A 99 34.11 11.80 -9.57
N ALA A 100 33.39 11.44 -10.64
CA ALA A 100 32.08 12.02 -10.93
C ALA A 100 31.05 11.67 -9.84
N SER A 101 30.98 10.41 -9.41
CA SER A 101 30.10 9.98 -8.32
C SER A 101 30.47 10.63 -6.97
N ARG A 102 31.77 10.85 -6.70
CA ARG A 102 32.22 11.59 -5.52
C ARG A 102 31.73 13.04 -5.54
N ARG A 103 31.81 13.71 -6.70
CA ARG A 103 31.30 15.08 -6.88
C ARG A 103 29.77 15.15 -6.71
N GLU A 104 29.04 14.16 -7.21
CA GLU A 104 27.59 14.06 -7.02
C GLU A 104 27.22 13.90 -5.54
N LEU A 105 27.90 12.99 -4.83
CA LEU A 105 27.74 12.80 -3.39
C LEU A 105 28.07 14.07 -2.61
N ALA A 106 29.17 14.76 -2.94
CA ALA A 106 29.52 16.04 -2.33
C ALA A 106 28.42 17.10 -2.53
N ALA A 107 27.88 17.22 -3.75
CA ALA A 107 26.81 18.17 -4.03
C ALA A 107 25.51 17.83 -3.28
N ALA A 108 25.16 16.56 -3.16
CA ALA A 108 24.02 16.12 -2.36
C ALA A 108 24.22 16.38 -0.86
N ALA A 109 25.42 16.08 -0.34
CA ALA A 109 25.81 16.34 1.04
C ALA A 109 25.68 17.82 1.40
N VAL A 110 26.23 18.72 0.57
CA VAL A 110 26.13 20.18 0.77
C VAL A 110 24.67 20.64 0.82
N ARG A 111 23.80 20.15 -0.06
CA ARG A 111 22.37 20.52 -0.04
C ARG A 111 21.68 20.06 1.24
N LEU A 112 22.00 18.85 1.72
CA LEU A 112 21.45 18.35 2.98
C LEU A 112 21.96 19.16 4.18
N GLU A 113 23.26 19.44 4.24
CA GLU A 113 23.86 20.26 5.29
C GLU A 113 23.25 21.67 5.32
N GLN A 114 23.10 22.33 4.17
CA GLN A 114 22.45 23.64 4.08
C GLN A 114 21.03 23.62 4.64
N ARG A 115 20.26 22.56 4.35
CA ARG A 115 18.91 22.38 4.88
C ARG A 115 18.91 22.15 6.39
N LEU A 116 19.82 21.32 6.89
CA LEU A 116 19.90 20.98 8.30
C LEU A 116 20.47 22.12 9.16
N ASN A 117 21.31 22.98 8.58
CA ASN A 117 22.06 24.04 9.25
C ASN A 117 22.87 23.50 10.45
N PRO A 118 24.09 22.98 10.23
CA PRO A 118 24.88 22.28 11.24
C PRO A 118 25.26 23.15 12.45
N ALA A 119 25.20 24.48 12.31
CA ALA A 119 25.46 25.42 13.40
C ALA A 119 24.34 25.43 14.46
N THR A 120 23.18 24.85 14.16
CA THR A 120 22.07 24.71 15.12
C THR A 120 22.14 23.37 15.83
N SER A 121 21.64 23.30 17.06
CA SER A 121 21.52 22.02 17.79
C SER A 121 20.65 21.00 17.05
N PHE A 122 19.63 21.47 16.32
CA PHE A 122 18.77 20.62 15.48
C PHE A 122 19.57 20.00 14.32
N GLY A 123 20.33 20.81 13.58
CA GLY A 123 21.14 20.33 12.46
C GLY A 123 22.26 19.39 12.92
N ALA A 124 22.96 19.75 13.99
CA ALA A 124 24.02 18.91 14.57
C ALA A 124 23.48 17.55 15.02
N GLY A 125 22.35 17.52 15.73
CA GLY A 125 21.73 16.26 16.17
C GLY A 125 21.29 15.36 15.01
N TRP A 126 20.86 15.92 13.87
CA TRP A 126 20.57 15.14 12.68
C TRP A 126 21.82 14.53 12.04
N LEU A 127 22.92 15.28 11.96
CA LEU A 127 24.18 14.75 11.42
C LEU A 127 24.78 13.68 12.33
N GLU A 128 24.68 13.84 13.65
CA GLU A 128 25.04 12.81 14.63
C GLU A 128 24.19 11.55 14.44
N TYR A 129 22.86 11.70 14.38
CA TYR A 129 21.94 10.59 14.14
C TYR A 129 22.25 9.83 12.83
N LEU A 130 22.60 10.56 11.78
CA LEU A 130 22.95 10.01 10.48
C LEU A 130 24.33 9.35 10.44
N GLU A 131 25.12 9.44 11.51
CA GLU A 131 26.50 8.96 11.55
C GLU A 131 27.30 9.60 10.40
N TRP A 132 27.21 10.93 10.27
CA TRP A 132 27.62 11.67 9.06
C TRP A 132 29.11 11.55 8.69
N ASP A 133 29.95 11.12 9.62
CA ASP A 133 31.35 10.77 9.39
C ASP A 133 31.52 9.76 8.23
N GLY A 134 30.55 8.87 8.01
CA GLY A 134 30.54 7.92 6.90
C GLY A 134 30.20 8.52 5.52
N VAL A 135 29.89 9.81 5.43
CA VAL A 135 29.94 10.58 4.16
C VAL A 135 31.22 11.41 4.11
N GLN A 136 31.62 12.03 5.22
CA GLN A 136 32.78 12.92 5.27
C GLN A 136 34.10 12.19 4.93
N LYS A 137 34.33 10.98 5.46
CA LYS A 137 35.52 10.17 5.17
C LYS A 137 35.66 9.80 3.69
N GLN A 138 34.57 9.82 2.94
CA GLN A 138 34.46 9.45 1.54
C GLN A 138 34.64 10.67 0.64
N LEU A 139 34.55 11.88 1.20
CA LEU A 139 34.79 13.14 0.49
C LEU A 139 36.16 13.74 0.85
N ALA A 140 36.79 13.30 1.93
CA ALA A 140 38.09 13.79 2.37
C ALA A 140 39.20 13.53 1.31
N PRO A 141 40.03 14.54 0.98
CA PRO A 141 41.14 14.36 0.06
C PRO A 141 42.17 13.37 0.61
N GLY A 142 42.54 12.36 -0.18
CA GLY A 142 43.64 11.44 0.15
C GLY A 142 43.37 10.46 1.30
N SER A 143 42.14 10.37 1.83
CA SER A 143 41.78 9.37 2.83
C SER A 143 41.57 7.99 2.21
N ASP A 144 41.92 6.94 2.96
CA ASP A 144 41.44 5.60 2.66
C ASP A 144 39.92 5.57 2.82
N THR A 145 39.25 5.07 1.79
CA THR A 145 37.80 4.96 1.79
C THR A 145 37.36 3.95 2.86
N ASP A 146 36.36 4.30 3.66
CA ASP A 146 35.82 3.46 4.73
C ASP A 146 34.42 2.93 4.37
N PRO A 147 34.31 1.74 3.75
CA PRO A 147 33.00 1.23 3.32
C PRO A 147 32.08 0.90 4.50
N ALA A 148 32.64 0.61 5.68
CA ALA A 148 31.85 0.26 6.86
C ALA A 148 31.14 1.51 7.40
N ALA A 149 31.85 2.63 7.53
CA ALA A 149 31.25 3.90 7.92
C ALA A 149 30.20 4.36 6.89
N ALA A 150 30.49 4.27 5.58
CA ALA A 150 29.53 4.60 4.53
C ALA A 150 28.25 3.73 4.59
N SER A 151 28.41 2.43 4.84
CA SER A 151 27.28 1.52 5.01
C SER A 151 26.42 1.91 6.21
N LEU A 152 27.04 2.29 7.33
CA LEU A 152 26.33 2.74 8.53
C LEU A 152 25.50 4.01 8.24
N THR A 153 26.08 5.03 7.61
CA THR A 153 25.34 6.24 7.22
C THR A 153 24.21 5.91 6.25
N PHE A 154 24.45 5.02 5.27
CA PHE A 154 23.41 4.57 4.34
C PHE A 154 22.24 3.88 5.08
N HIS A 155 22.52 3.04 6.08
CA HIS A 155 21.48 2.42 6.90
C HIS A 155 20.69 3.47 7.71
N ARG A 156 21.36 4.47 8.31
CA ARG A 156 20.69 5.57 9.02
C ARG A 156 19.80 6.40 8.12
N LEU A 157 20.24 6.67 6.89
CA LEU A 157 19.45 7.34 5.87
C LEU A 157 18.22 6.52 5.43
N ASN A 158 18.15 5.22 5.72
CA ASN A 158 17.03 4.34 5.38
C ASN A 158 16.30 3.78 6.62
N SER A 159 16.53 4.37 7.79
CA SER A 159 16.04 3.86 9.07
C SER A 159 14.51 3.95 9.23
N GLY A 160 13.84 4.80 8.45
CA GLY A 160 12.41 5.09 8.60
C GLY A 160 12.08 6.35 9.41
N ALA A 161 13.08 7.13 9.87
CA ALA A 161 12.84 8.38 10.61
C ALA A 161 12.11 9.45 9.78
N ALA A 162 11.22 10.20 10.42
CA ALA A 162 10.48 11.29 9.79
C ALA A 162 11.44 12.41 9.36
N GLY A 163 11.30 12.88 8.12
CA GLY A 163 12.24 13.78 7.45
C GLY A 163 13.10 13.08 6.40
N LEU A 164 13.31 11.76 6.49
CA LEU A 164 14.08 11.00 5.49
C LEU A 164 13.32 10.79 4.16
N GLU A 165 12.02 11.07 4.11
CA GLU A 165 11.22 11.09 2.88
C GLU A 165 11.52 12.27 1.95
N LEU A 166 12.21 13.30 2.47
CA LEU A 166 12.51 14.53 1.73
C LEU A 166 13.54 14.27 0.63
N SER A 167 13.53 15.13 -0.39
CA SER A 167 14.41 14.98 -1.56
C SER A 167 15.90 14.97 -1.21
N GLU A 168 16.32 15.75 -0.22
CA GLU A 168 17.72 15.98 0.10
C GLU A 168 18.37 14.76 0.79
N PRO A 169 17.80 14.15 1.86
CA PRO A 169 18.29 12.88 2.39
C PRO A 169 18.21 11.70 1.41
N ARG A 170 17.25 11.72 0.47
CA ARG A 170 17.17 10.70 -0.60
C ARG A 170 18.28 10.85 -1.62
N ALA A 171 18.54 12.06 -2.08
CA ALA A 171 19.67 12.34 -2.98
C ALA A 171 21.01 11.89 -2.38
N VAL A 172 21.22 12.08 -1.07
CA VAL A 172 22.45 11.59 -0.40
C VAL A 172 22.51 10.07 -0.38
N ALA A 173 21.42 9.38 0.00
CA ALA A 173 21.43 7.92 0.04
C ALA A 173 21.66 7.29 -1.35
N ASP A 174 21.00 7.81 -2.38
CA ASP A 174 21.15 7.35 -3.76
C ASP A 174 22.60 7.57 -4.24
N ALA A 175 23.16 8.76 -4.00
CA ALA A 175 24.54 9.08 -4.38
C ALA A 175 25.59 8.26 -3.59
N LEU A 176 25.35 8.02 -2.29
CA LEU A 176 26.23 7.23 -1.44
C LEU A 176 26.24 5.76 -1.86
N GLN A 177 25.08 5.18 -2.15
CA GLN A 177 24.96 3.81 -2.67
C GLN A 177 25.72 3.65 -3.99
N ARG A 178 25.55 4.59 -4.92
CA ARG A 178 26.26 4.60 -6.20
C ARG A 178 27.78 4.68 -6.00
N TYR A 179 28.23 5.58 -5.14
CA TYR A 179 29.64 5.74 -4.81
C TYR A 179 30.24 4.46 -4.21
N MET A 180 29.56 3.84 -3.24
CA MET A 180 30.02 2.59 -2.61
C MET A 180 30.17 1.44 -3.61
N ALA A 181 29.23 1.34 -4.56
CA ALA A 181 29.29 0.33 -5.62
C ALA A 181 30.48 0.57 -6.57
N LEU A 182 30.68 1.82 -7.04
CA LEU A 182 31.84 2.18 -7.87
C LEU A 182 33.18 1.99 -7.14
N ALA A 183 33.26 2.37 -5.86
CA ALA A 183 34.45 2.19 -5.05
C ALA A 183 34.84 0.70 -4.91
N THR A 184 33.86 -0.20 -4.89
CA THR A 184 34.09 -1.65 -4.90
C THR A 184 34.74 -2.10 -6.21
N VAL A 185 34.26 -1.60 -7.36
CA VAL A 185 34.83 -1.90 -8.68
C VAL A 185 36.25 -1.33 -8.81
N ALA A 186 36.47 -0.09 -8.36
CA ALA A 186 37.75 0.61 -8.48
C ALA A 186 38.90 -0.08 -7.74
N ARG A 187 38.60 -0.81 -6.65
CA ARG A 187 39.54 -1.59 -5.83
C ARG A 187 39.92 -2.95 -6.44
N ALA A 188 39.25 -3.41 -7.49
CA ALA A 188 39.59 -4.68 -8.13
C ALA A 188 40.97 -4.61 -8.82
N GLN A 189 41.81 -5.64 -8.61
CA GLN A 189 43.16 -5.72 -9.20
C GLN A 189 43.13 -5.74 -10.74
N ASP A 190 42.23 -6.54 -11.33
CA ASP A 190 41.94 -6.55 -12.76
C ASP A 190 40.46 -6.21 -12.98
N ARG A 191 40.19 -4.91 -13.14
CA ARG A 191 38.84 -4.35 -13.28
C ARG A 191 38.10 -4.92 -14.48
N GLY A 192 38.81 -5.12 -15.58
CA GLY A 192 38.25 -5.63 -16.82
C GLY A 192 37.78 -7.06 -16.71
N GLN A 193 38.67 -7.92 -16.22
CA GLN A 193 38.32 -9.31 -15.97
C GLN A 193 37.25 -9.45 -14.89
N PHE A 194 37.26 -8.58 -13.87
CA PHE A 194 36.23 -8.55 -12.82
C PHE A 194 34.86 -8.24 -13.43
N ILE A 195 34.70 -7.13 -14.16
CA ILE A 195 33.42 -6.75 -14.79
C ILE A 195 32.94 -7.84 -15.76
N ALA A 196 33.83 -8.35 -16.63
CA ALA A 196 33.47 -9.39 -17.59
C ALA A 196 32.97 -10.68 -16.91
N ARG A 197 33.57 -11.08 -15.78
CA ARG A 197 33.10 -12.22 -14.98
C ARG A 197 31.72 -11.97 -14.38
N GLN A 198 31.44 -10.76 -13.90
CA GLN A 198 30.13 -10.40 -13.35
C GLN A 198 29.05 -10.42 -14.42
N ALA A 199 29.33 -9.84 -15.60
CA ALA A 199 28.41 -9.83 -16.72
C ALA A 199 28.02 -11.25 -17.19
N LYS A 200 29.01 -12.12 -17.39
CA LYS A 200 28.76 -13.53 -17.76
C LYS A 200 27.99 -14.29 -16.69
N ALA A 201 28.21 -13.98 -15.41
CA ALA A 201 27.44 -14.55 -14.31
C ALA A 201 25.99 -14.07 -14.32
N ILE A 202 25.75 -12.78 -14.60
CA ILE A 202 24.42 -12.19 -14.74
C ILE A 202 23.65 -12.84 -15.88
N GLU A 203 24.24 -13.00 -17.06
CA GLU A 203 23.58 -13.67 -18.20
C GLU A 203 23.13 -15.08 -17.82
N ARG A 204 24.04 -15.89 -17.26
CA ARG A 204 23.74 -17.26 -16.83
C ARG A 204 22.67 -17.33 -15.75
N LEU A 205 22.73 -16.44 -14.76
CA LEU A 205 21.75 -16.41 -13.67
C LEU A 205 20.39 -15.91 -14.15
N ALA A 206 20.36 -14.91 -15.03
CA ALA A 206 19.12 -14.39 -15.62
C ALA A 206 18.45 -15.43 -16.53
N GLU A 207 19.22 -16.18 -17.32
CA GLU A 207 18.70 -17.30 -18.12
C GLU A 207 18.10 -18.38 -17.22
N LYS A 208 18.83 -18.81 -16.18
CA LYS A 208 18.33 -19.79 -15.20
C LYS A 208 17.07 -19.30 -14.49
N ALA A 209 17.06 -18.07 -14.00
CA ALA A 209 15.90 -17.46 -13.34
C ALA A 209 14.71 -17.23 -14.29
N SER A 210 14.95 -17.16 -15.61
CA SER A 210 13.88 -17.10 -16.61
C SER A 210 13.22 -18.47 -16.81
N LEU A 211 13.98 -19.56 -16.65
CA LEU A 211 13.53 -20.93 -16.84
C LEU A 211 12.94 -21.55 -15.57
N ASP A 212 13.50 -21.23 -14.40
CA ASP A 212 13.08 -21.76 -13.12
C ASP A 212 12.62 -20.63 -12.18
N PRO A 213 11.30 -20.51 -11.95
CA PRO A 213 10.74 -19.54 -11.01
C PRO A 213 11.21 -19.71 -9.58
N ARG A 214 11.73 -20.91 -9.22
CA ARG A 214 12.17 -21.28 -7.88
C ARG A 214 13.55 -20.72 -7.54
N LEU A 215 14.28 -20.27 -8.56
CA LEU A 215 15.68 -19.93 -8.40
C LEU A 215 15.84 -18.62 -7.66
N ASP A 216 16.62 -18.67 -6.58
CA ASP A 216 16.96 -17.49 -5.80
C ASP A 216 17.66 -16.42 -6.66
N VAL A 217 16.95 -15.32 -6.89
CA VAL A 217 17.43 -14.21 -7.72
C VAL A 217 18.35 -13.25 -6.96
N TYR A 218 18.59 -13.44 -5.67
CA TYR A 218 19.41 -12.53 -4.88
C TYR A 218 20.87 -12.43 -5.38
N ALA A 219 21.45 -13.57 -5.76
CA ALA A 219 22.79 -13.59 -6.33
C ALA A 219 22.87 -12.82 -7.66
N LEU A 220 21.77 -12.75 -8.40
CA LEU A 220 21.63 -11.93 -9.61
C LEU A 220 21.52 -10.44 -9.24
N GLU A 221 20.64 -10.08 -8.28
CA GLU A 221 20.47 -8.71 -7.79
C GLU A 221 21.77 -8.08 -7.25
N GLN A 222 22.54 -8.83 -6.45
CA GLN A 222 23.84 -8.35 -5.95
C GLN A 222 24.80 -7.99 -7.08
N ARG A 223 24.83 -8.80 -8.15
CA ARG A 223 25.70 -8.57 -9.30
C ARG A 223 25.18 -7.45 -10.18
N LEU A 224 23.86 -7.31 -10.31
CA LEU A 224 23.23 -6.18 -11.00
C LEU A 224 23.55 -4.85 -10.30
N ASN A 225 23.44 -4.79 -8.97
CA ASN A 225 23.81 -3.61 -8.19
C ASN A 225 25.24 -3.14 -8.47
N LEU A 226 26.17 -4.10 -8.49
CA LEU A 226 27.57 -3.84 -8.80
C LEU A 226 27.76 -3.28 -10.21
N LEU A 227 27.08 -3.82 -11.23
CA LEU A 227 27.21 -3.37 -12.62
C LEU A 227 26.45 -2.07 -12.93
N LEU A 228 25.29 -1.83 -12.30
CA LEU A 228 24.51 -0.58 -12.45
C LEU A 228 25.33 0.67 -12.11
N SER A 229 26.32 0.50 -11.24
CA SER A 229 27.20 1.59 -10.82
C SER A 229 28.14 2.07 -11.94
N THR A 230 28.36 1.26 -12.99
CA THR A 230 29.20 1.55 -14.16
C THR A 230 28.36 1.92 -15.38
N ALA A 231 28.86 2.79 -16.27
CA ALA A 231 28.10 3.21 -17.45
C ALA A 231 27.69 2.05 -18.38
N ASP A 232 28.61 1.12 -18.66
CA ASP A 232 28.36 -0.03 -19.55
C ASP A 232 27.48 -1.11 -18.87
N GLY A 233 27.67 -1.31 -17.56
CA GLY A 233 26.88 -2.27 -16.79
C GLY A 233 25.41 -1.85 -16.61
N ALA A 234 25.11 -0.55 -16.72
CA ALA A 234 23.74 -0.04 -16.65
C ALA A 234 22.86 -0.52 -17.82
N GLU A 235 23.41 -0.68 -19.03
CA GLU A 235 22.65 -1.16 -20.18
C GLU A 235 22.33 -2.67 -20.07
N ALA A 236 23.33 -3.49 -19.73
CA ALA A 236 23.14 -4.91 -19.48
C ALA A 236 22.17 -5.16 -18.30
N ALA A 237 22.29 -4.38 -17.23
CA ALA A 237 21.36 -4.45 -16.10
C ALA A 237 19.94 -4.03 -16.50
N ARG A 238 19.78 -3.02 -17.35
CA ARG A 238 18.47 -2.60 -17.88
C ARG A 238 17.83 -3.73 -18.72
N ALA A 239 18.61 -4.39 -19.57
CA ALA A 239 18.13 -5.50 -20.40
C ALA A 239 17.65 -6.69 -19.54
N VAL A 240 18.38 -7.04 -18.48
CA VAL A 240 17.93 -8.06 -17.51
C VAL A 240 16.68 -7.59 -16.78
N ARG A 241 16.66 -6.36 -16.26
CA ARG A 241 15.51 -5.82 -15.53
C ARG A 241 14.24 -5.80 -16.37
N GLN A 242 14.31 -5.49 -17.66
CA GLN A 242 13.14 -5.53 -18.54
C GLN A 242 12.44 -6.91 -18.54
N ARG A 243 13.19 -8.00 -18.36
CA ARG A 243 12.63 -9.37 -18.24
C ARG A 243 11.91 -9.62 -16.91
N PHE A 244 12.26 -8.85 -15.87
CA PHE A 244 11.74 -8.97 -14.50
C PHE A 244 11.11 -7.65 -14.01
N ALA A 245 10.50 -6.87 -14.90
CA ALA A 245 9.93 -5.54 -14.60
C ALA A 245 8.40 -5.54 -14.56
N ARG A 246 7.74 -6.71 -14.52
CA ARG A 246 6.27 -6.75 -14.43
C ARG A 246 5.82 -6.21 -13.08
N PRO A 247 4.66 -5.53 -13.01
CA PRO A 247 4.06 -5.15 -11.74
C PRO A 247 3.93 -6.37 -10.85
N ASN A 248 4.51 -6.30 -9.66
CA ASN A 248 4.63 -7.36 -8.66
C ASN A 248 3.71 -7.13 -7.45
N LEU A 249 2.96 -6.02 -7.47
CA LEU A 249 1.78 -5.76 -6.64
C LEU A 249 0.62 -5.37 -7.55
N ARG A 250 -0.56 -5.96 -7.33
CA ARG A 250 -1.80 -5.61 -8.05
C ARG A 250 -2.97 -5.58 -7.07
N ALA A 251 -3.86 -4.62 -7.27
CA ALA A 251 -5.15 -4.57 -6.62
C ALA A 251 -6.22 -4.19 -7.64
N GLN A 252 -7.36 -4.88 -7.58
CA GLN A 252 -8.54 -4.59 -8.38
C GLN A 252 -9.72 -4.38 -7.45
N ILE A 253 -10.34 -3.21 -7.53
CA ILE A 253 -11.47 -2.80 -6.70
C ILE A 253 -12.68 -2.68 -7.61
N SER A 254 -13.70 -3.51 -7.40
CA SER A 254 -14.92 -3.49 -8.20
C SER A 254 -15.68 -2.17 -8.03
N THR A 255 -16.39 -1.76 -9.08
CA THR A 255 -17.30 -0.61 -9.02
C THR A 255 -18.39 -0.81 -7.99
N THR A 256 -18.87 -2.05 -7.82
CA THR A 256 -19.85 -2.41 -6.78
C THR A 256 -19.32 -2.11 -5.38
N LEU A 257 -18.08 -2.49 -5.08
CA LEU A 257 -17.46 -2.19 -3.78
C LEU A 257 -17.32 -0.67 -3.57
N LEU A 258 -16.84 0.07 -4.59
CA LEU A 258 -16.74 1.53 -4.51
C LEU A 258 -18.10 2.19 -4.24
N GLN A 259 -19.17 1.69 -4.86
CA GLN A 259 -20.54 2.17 -4.64
C GLN A 259 -21.01 1.90 -3.21
N ARG A 260 -20.83 0.68 -2.69
CA ARG A 260 -21.21 0.34 -1.31
C ARG A 260 -20.43 1.14 -0.27
N MET A 261 -19.15 1.42 -0.54
CA MET A 261 -18.32 2.26 0.32
C MET A 261 -18.80 3.72 0.33
N LEU A 262 -19.25 4.28 -0.80
CA LEU A 262 -19.70 5.67 -0.87
C LEU A 262 -21.19 5.88 -0.61
N ALA A 263 -21.97 4.80 -0.55
CA ALA A 263 -23.39 4.84 -0.30
C ALA A 263 -23.69 5.45 1.07
N SER A 264 -24.14 6.70 1.06
CA SER A 264 -24.62 7.40 2.25
C SER A 264 -25.95 8.09 1.91
N PRO A 265 -27.10 7.54 2.34
CA PRO A 265 -28.37 8.23 2.23
C PRO A 265 -28.45 9.32 3.32
N GLY A 266 -28.25 10.57 2.92
CA GLY A 266 -28.33 11.72 3.82
C GLY A 266 -29.59 12.53 3.58
N ALA A 267 -30.32 12.84 4.65
CA ALA A 267 -31.30 13.91 4.67
C ALA A 267 -30.69 15.13 5.38
N GLU A 268 -30.65 16.27 4.71
CA GLU A 268 -30.05 17.52 5.22
C GLU A 268 -31.09 18.63 5.25
N CYS A 269 -31.25 19.28 6.40
CA CYS A 269 -32.02 20.51 6.52
C CYS A 269 -31.18 21.69 6.08
N VAL A 270 -31.64 22.42 5.06
CA VAL A 270 -30.97 23.60 4.50
C VAL A 270 -31.83 24.84 4.68
N ASN A 271 -31.21 25.96 5.00
CA ASN A 271 -31.89 27.25 4.99
C ASN A 271 -32.04 27.73 3.53
N VAL A 272 -33.22 28.22 3.19
CA VAL A 272 -33.49 28.86 1.91
C VAL A 272 -33.48 30.36 2.13
N ASP A 273 -32.57 31.07 1.48
CA ASP A 273 -32.56 32.53 1.42
C ASP A 273 -32.21 32.96 -0.01
N ASP A 274 -33.16 33.59 -0.70
CA ASP A 274 -33.07 33.86 -2.13
C ASP A 274 -33.83 35.14 -2.52
N CYS A 275 -33.59 35.67 -3.71
CA CYS A 275 -34.31 36.84 -4.24
C CYS A 275 -34.79 36.61 -5.68
N ILE A 276 -36.02 36.13 -5.85
CA ILE A 276 -36.57 35.75 -7.17
C ILE A 276 -37.52 36.84 -7.66
N LEU A 277 -37.25 37.40 -8.84
CA LEU A 277 -38.07 38.45 -9.46
C LEU A 277 -38.33 39.65 -8.51
N GLY A 278 -37.29 40.06 -7.76
CA GLY A 278 -37.38 41.15 -6.77
C GLY A 278 -38.08 40.79 -5.45
N THR A 279 -38.53 39.55 -5.30
CA THR A 279 -39.16 39.05 -4.05
C THR A 279 -38.10 38.36 -3.21
N ARG A 280 -37.85 38.85 -1.98
CA ARG A 280 -36.98 38.15 -1.02
C ARG A 280 -37.72 36.96 -0.44
N ILE A 281 -37.14 35.77 -0.56
CA ILE A 281 -37.71 34.49 -0.15
C ILE A 281 -36.84 33.92 0.97
N ARG A 282 -37.46 33.58 2.11
CA ARG A 282 -36.79 32.91 3.23
C ARG A 282 -37.56 31.67 3.66
N GLY A 283 -36.86 30.64 4.11
CA GLY A 283 -37.50 29.43 4.59
C GLY A 283 -36.52 28.32 4.91
N THR A 284 -37.04 27.10 4.96
CA THR A 284 -36.26 25.89 5.20
C THR A 284 -36.59 24.85 4.14
N GLY A 285 -35.64 23.98 3.85
CA GLY A 285 -35.81 22.85 2.95
C GLY A 285 -35.20 21.59 3.54
N LEU A 286 -35.84 20.46 3.28
CA LEU A 286 -35.30 19.14 3.54
C LEU A 286 -34.81 18.56 2.21
N THR A 287 -33.50 18.34 2.12
CA THR A 287 -32.86 17.74 0.95
C THR A 287 -32.57 16.28 1.22
N THR A 288 -33.00 15.41 0.32
CA THR A 288 -32.63 13.99 0.31
C THR A 288 -31.80 13.74 -0.95
N ALA A 289 -30.63 13.15 -0.80
CA ALA A 289 -29.73 12.91 -1.93
C ALA A 289 -29.02 11.56 -1.81
N SER A 290 -28.65 11.01 -2.96
CA SER A 290 -27.84 9.81 -3.09
C SER A 290 -26.63 10.09 -3.97
N LEU A 291 -25.45 9.70 -3.49
CA LEU A 291 -24.20 9.77 -4.24
C LEU A 291 -23.90 8.38 -4.82
N ARG A 292 -23.59 8.33 -6.11
CA ARG A 292 -23.13 7.13 -6.82
C ARG A 292 -21.77 7.39 -7.44
N VAL A 293 -20.99 6.33 -7.59
CA VAL A 293 -19.72 6.32 -8.31
C VAL A 293 -19.76 5.28 -9.42
N ALA A 294 -19.09 5.57 -10.53
CA ALA A 294 -18.83 4.66 -11.62
C ALA A 294 -17.37 4.79 -12.07
N THR A 295 -16.78 3.70 -12.54
CA THR A 295 -15.46 3.72 -13.17
C THR A 295 -15.62 4.03 -14.66
N LEU A 296 -14.81 4.95 -15.18
CA LEU A 296 -14.79 5.31 -16.59
C LEU A 296 -13.54 4.69 -17.23
N PRO A 297 -13.64 3.90 -18.31
CA PRO A 297 -12.49 3.24 -18.92
C PRO A 297 -11.32 4.20 -19.23
N SER A 298 -10.12 3.86 -18.78
CA SER A 298 -8.90 4.65 -18.96
C SER A 298 -7.66 3.83 -18.60
N TYR A 299 -6.63 3.83 -19.44
CA TYR A 299 -5.45 2.95 -19.29
C TYR A 299 -4.25 3.61 -18.59
N ASP A 300 -4.16 4.94 -18.62
CA ASP A 300 -3.00 5.72 -18.16
C ASP A 300 -3.24 6.48 -16.83
N ARG A 301 -4.49 6.51 -16.38
CA ARG A 301 -4.97 7.13 -15.15
C ARG A 301 -6.28 6.48 -14.75
N ALA A 302 -6.63 6.47 -13.46
CA ALA A 302 -7.97 6.06 -13.06
C ALA A 302 -8.94 7.22 -13.23
N ARG A 303 -10.13 6.97 -13.77
CA ARG A 303 -11.21 7.95 -13.94
C ARG A 303 -12.47 7.49 -13.22
N LEU A 304 -12.92 8.28 -12.27
CA LEU A 304 -14.13 8.01 -11.46
C LEU A 304 -15.18 9.08 -11.77
N GLY A 305 -16.36 8.64 -12.21
CA GLY A 305 -17.52 9.48 -12.42
C GLY A 305 -18.44 9.43 -11.20
N PHE A 306 -18.68 10.57 -10.57
CA PHE A 306 -19.58 10.72 -9.45
C PHE A 306 -20.88 11.36 -9.91
N THR A 307 -22.02 10.78 -9.52
CA THR A 307 -23.36 11.32 -9.78
C THR A 307 -24.09 11.52 -8.47
N LEU A 308 -24.53 12.75 -8.22
CA LEU A 308 -25.38 13.11 -7.10
C LEU A 308 -26.80 13.36 -7.62
N SER A 309 -27.78 12.63 -7.10
CA SER A 309 -29.19 12.81 -7.46
C SER A 309 -30.03 12.99 -6.21
N GLY A 310 -30.96 13.94 -6.22
CA GLY A 310 -31.75 14.25 -5.04
C GLY A 310 -32.99 15.10 -5.27
N ASN A 311 -33.71 15.31 -4.18
CA ASN A 311 -34.90 16.14 -4.10
C ASN A 311 -34.83 17.03 -2.86
N THR A 312 -35.11 18.32 -3.03
CA THR A 312 -35.31 19.29 -1.94
C THR A 312 -36.78 19.68 -1.88
N ARG A 313 -37.41 19.41 -0.73
CA ARG A 313 -38.74 19.93 -0.39
C ARG A 313 -38.61 21.13 0.52
N SER A 314 -39.11 22.28 0.09
CA SER A 314 -38.96 23.54 0.82
C SER A 314 -40.29 24.15 1.23
N GLN A 315 -40.29 24.83 2.37
CA GLN A 315 -41.35 25.74 2.81
C GLN A 315 -40.76 27.14 2.89
N THR A 316 -41.31 28.08 2.13
CA THR A 316 -40.74 29.42 2.03
C THR A 316 -41.79 30.50 2.18
N ARG A 317 -41.34 31.67 2.64
CA ARG A 317 -42.10 32.90 2.73
C ARG A 317 -41.40 33.97 1.91
N GLY A 318 -42.04 34.40 0.83
CA GLY A 318 -41.66 35.55 0.02
C GLY A 318 -42.34 36.82 0.50
N VAL A 319 -41.64 37.95 0.51
CA VAL A 319 -42.22 39.28 0.77
C VAL A 319 -41.94 40.20 -0.40
N ASN A 320 -42.99 40.84 -0.93
CA ASN A 320 -42.89 41.83 -1.99
C ASN A 320 -43.94 42.94 -1.77
N GLY A 321 -43.47 44.14 -1.42
CA GLY A 321 -44.32 45.27 -1.05
C GLY A 321 -45.26 44.92 0.13
N PRO A 322 -46.58 45.17 0.00
CA PRO A 322 -47.54 44.90 1.07
C PRO A 322 -48.00 43.44 1.12
N VAL A 323 -47.36 42.50 0.42
CA VAL A 323 -47.83 41.11 0.29
C VAL A 323 -46.79 40.11 0.79
N ALA A 324 -47.26 39.15 1.59
CA ALA A 324 -46.51 37.96 1.97
C ALA A 324 -47.08 36.73 1.25
N ILE A 325 -46.21 35.93 0.65
CA ILE A 325 -46.52 34.73 -0.10
C ILE A 325 -45.90 33.55 0.63
N ARG A 326 -46.69 32.53 1.01
CA ARG A 326 -46.17 31.25 1.52
C ARG A 326 -46.24 30.22 0.41
N SER A 327 -45.15 29.51 0.19
CA SER A 327 -45.02 28.53 -0.90
C SER A 327 -44.40 27.23 -0.41
N LEU A 328 -44.86 26.13 -1.00
CA LEU A 328 -44.14 24.87 -1.03
C LEU A 328 -43.35 24.79 -2.33
N GLY A 329 -42.14 24.25 -2.28
CA GLY A 329 -41.32 23.97 -3.44
C GLY A 329 -40.85 22.53 -3.44
N ASP A 330 -40.90 21.87 -4.59
CA ASP A 330 -40.26 20.58 -4.85
C ASP A 330 -39.20 20.80 -5.93
N THR A 331 -37.93 20.63 -5.57
CA THR A 331 -36.81 20.82 -6.48
C THR A 331 -36.06 19.51 -6.66
N ARG A 332 -36.12 18.93 -7.85
CA ARG A 332 -35.33 17.74 -8.21
C ARG A 332 -34.04 18.19 -8.86
N PHE A 333 -32.93 17.56 -8.50
CA PHE A 333 -31.63 17.89 -9.06
C PHE A 333 -30.79 16.66 -9.36
N GLN A 334 -29.88 16.85 -10.30
CA GLN A 334 -28.81 15.91 -10.62
C GLN A 334 -27.53 16.72 -10.84
N ALA A 335 -26.42 16.21 -10.32
CA ALA A 335 -25.09 16.74 -10.57
C ALA A 335 -24.11 15.62 -10.89
N ALA A 336 -23.12 15.92 -11.72
CA ALA A 336 -22.09 14.99 -12.14
C ALA A 336 -20.71 15.64 -12.04
N LYS A 337 -19.72 14.84 -11.65
CA LYS A 337 -18.33 15.26 -11.50
C LYS A 337 -17.39 14.12 -11.85
N THR A 338 -16.29 14.42 -12.52
CA THR A 338 -15.25 13.43 -12.83
C THR A 338 -13.98 13.72 -12.04
N VAL A 339 -13.37 12.67 -11.51
CA VAL A 339 -12.11 12.71 -10.79
C VAL A 339 -11.11 11.81 -11.50
N GLU A 340 -9.89 12.31 -11.69
CA GLU A 340 -8.77 11.55 -12.26
C GLU A 340 -7.71 11.32 -11.18
N LEU A 341 -7.25 10.08 -11.04
CA LEU A 341 -6.24 9.70 -10.07
C LEU A 341 -4.97 9.23 -10.78
N THR A 342 -3.84 9.82 -10.40
CA THR A 342 -2.50 9.37 -10.75
C THR A 342 -1.63 9.29 -9.49
N GLU A 343 -0.42 8.75 -9.62
CA GLU A 343 0.57 8.76 -8.54
C GLU A 343 0.82 10.19 -8.00
N THR A 344 0.92 11.17 -8.90
CA THR A 344 1.36 12.53 -8.57
C THR A 344 0.22 13.50 -8.24
N ALA A 345 -1.01 13.26 -8.70
CA ALA A 345 -2.12 14.16 -8.43
C ALA A 345 -3.49 13.47 -8.45
N PHE A 346 -4.41 13.96 -7.61
CA PHE A 346 -5.84 13.71 -7.75
C PHE A 346 -6.46 14.97 -8.37
N ARG A 347 -6.81 14.89 -9.66
CA ARG A 347 -7.38 16.00 -10.42
C ARG A 347 -8.89 15.94 -10.37
N MET A 348 -9.50 17.03 -9.96
CA MET A 348 -10.95 17.14 -9.78
C MET A 348 -11.48 18.09 -10.83
N LEU A 349 -12.28 17.58 -11.77
CA LEU A 349 -12.94 18.42 -12.77
C LEU A 349 -14.16 19.12 -12.13
N GLY A 350 -14.58 20.26 -12.69
CA GLY A 350 -15.72 21.02 -12.17
C GLY A 350 -17.02 20.20 -12.21
N ALA A 351 -17.87 20.39 -11.21
CA ALA A 351 -19.19 19.77 -11.17
C ALA A 351 -20.15 20.48 -12.13
N ASN A 352 -20.94 19.70 -12.85
CA ASN A 352 -22.08 20.20 -13.63
C ASN A 352 -23.37 19.74 -12.95
N ALA A 353 -24.39 20.61 -12.92
CA ALA A 353 -25.67 20.28 -12.31
C ALA A 353 -26.84 20.81 -13.12
N SER A 354 -27.98 20.13 -12.96
CA SER A 354 -29.28 20.52 -13.48
C SER A 354 -30.32 20.39 -12.36
N ALA A 355 -31.30 21.28 -12.34
CA ALA A 355 -32.40 21.20 -11.39
C ALA A 355 -33.71 21.71 -11.99
N THR A 356 -34.81 21.11 -11.55
CA THR A 356 -36.17 21.49 -11.92
C THR A 356 -36.96 21.76 -10.65
N THR A 357 -37.46 22.99 -10.52
CA THR A 357 -38.29 23.41 -9.39
C THR A 357 -39.74 23.49 -9.82
N ASN A 358 -40.64 22.97 -9.00
CA ASN A 358 -42.07 23.18 -9.11
C ASN A 358 -42.57 23.79 -7.80
N SER A 359 -43.21 24.95 -7.87
CA SER A 359 -43.77 25.61 -6.68
C SER A 359 -45.30 25.57 -6.63
N ARG A 360 -45.81 25.50 -5.40
CA ARG A 360 -47.24 25.64 -5.08
C ARG A 360 -47.42 26.71 -4.01
N THR A 361 -48.16 27.74 -4.34
CA THR A 361 -48.57 28.75 -3.37
C THR A 361 -49.55 28.14 -2.37
N GLN A 362 -49.26 28.28 -1.08
CA GLN A 362 -50.15 27.87 0.02
C GLN A 362 -51.09 29.01 0.41
N SER A 363 -50.55 30.22 0.56
CA SER A 363 -51.33 31.39 0.97
C SER A 363 -50.69 32.67 0.46
N ILE A 364 -51.53 33.64 0.16
CA ILE A 364 -51.15 35.03 -0.14
C ILE A 364 -51.92 35.91 0.83
N SER A 365 -51.21 36.79 1.55
CA SER A 365 -51.81 37.65 2.58
C SER A 365 -51.23 39.05 2.53
N LYS A 366 -52.06 40.07 2.71
CA LYS A 366 -51.60 41.44 2.91
C LYS A 366 -50.90 41.60 4.27
N ILE A 367 -49.74 42.26 4.29
CA ILE A 367 -49.00 42.62 5.49
C ILE A 367 -49.65 43.88 6.10
N GLY A 368 -49.98 43.85 7.40
CA GLY A 368 -50.47 45.02 8.15
C GLY A 368 -52.00 45.19 8.25
N GLY A 369 -52.81 44.29 7.69
CA GLY A 369 -54.28 44.31 7.86
C GLY A 369 -55.01 45.51 7.20
N GLY A 370 -56.33 45.60 7.39
CA GLY A 370 -57.16 46.76 7.02
C GLY A 370 -58.02 46.64 5.75
N ILE A 371 -58.77 47.72 5.45
CA ILE A 371 -59.68 47.84 4.30
C ILE A 371 -58.91 47.60 3.00
N GLY A 372 -59.51 46.82 2.07
CA GLY A 372 -58.93 46.50 0.77
C GLY A 372 -58.04 45.25 0.71
N SER A 373 -57.90 44.49 1.80
CA SER A 373 -57.10 43.24 1.84
C SER A 373 -57.47 42.25 0.73
N ARG A 374 -58.76 41.96 0.56
CA ARG A 374 -59.27 41.01 -0.46
C ARG A 374 -58.94 41.42 -1.89
N LEU A 375 -58.92 42.72 -2.19
CA LEU A 375 -58.60 43.22 -3.53
C LEU A 375 -57.11 43.08 -3.82
N VAL A 376 -56.26 43.49 -2.87
CA VAL A 376 -54.80 43.34 -2.97
C VAL A 376 -54.42 41.87 -3.09
N GLU A 377 -55.03 40.99 -2.30
CA GLU A 377 -54.79 39.54 -2.35
C GLU A 377 -55.22 38.93 -3.69
N ARG A 378 -56.36 39.33 -4.27
CA ARG A 378 -56.81 38.83 -5.58
C ARG A 378 -55.89 39.26 -6.72
N ILE A 379 -55.45 40.52 -6.72
CA ILE A 379 -54.49 41.03 -7.72
C ILE A 379 -53.15 40.28 -7.57
N ALA A 380 -52.70 40.08 -6.33
CA ALA A 380 -51.47 39.34 -6.05
C ALA A 380 -51.59 37.86 -6.47
N GLN A 381 -52.74 37.20 -6.26
CA GLN A 381 -52.99 35.83 -6.73
C GLN A 381 -52.82 35.71 -8.25
N GLY A 382 -53.43 36.62 -9.02
CA GLY A 382 -53.28 36.63 -10.48
C GLY A 382 -51.82 36.80 -10.92
N ARG A 383 -51.12 37.77 -10.32
CA ARG A 383 -49.72 38.07 -10.67
C ARG A 383 -48.75 36.93 -10.29
N VAL A 384 -48.97 36.29 -9.14
CA VAL A 384 -48.17 35.14 -8.69
C VAL A 384 -48.39 33.94 -9.63
N ALA A 385 -49.64 33.68 -10.04
CA ALA A 385 -49.94 32.60 -10.97
C ALA A 385 -49.27 32.80 -12.34
N GLU A 386 -49.32 34.03 -12.87
CA GLU A 386 -48.70 34.40 -14.15
C GLU A 386 -47.18 34.30 -14.12
N GLN A 387 -46.54 34.73 -13.03
CA GLN A 387 -45.08 34.74 -12.90
C GLN A 387 -44.48 33.40 -12.49
N ARG A 388 -45.29 32.42 -12.07
CA ARG A 388 -44.83 31.15 -11.52
C ARG A 388 -43.86 30.39 -12.45
N PRO A 389 -44.13 30.18 -13.76
CA PRO A 389 -43.21 29.42 -14.61
C PRO A 389 -41.81 30.05 -14.69
N ARG A 390 -41.76 31.39 -14.73
CA ARG A 390 -40.49 32.14 -14.75
C ARG A 390 -39.79 32.09 -13.39
N ALA A 391 -40.54 32.20 -12.30
CA ALA A 391 -39.99 32.07 -10.94
C ALA A 391 -39.40 30.67 -10.71
N ASP A 392 -40.09 29.62 -11.15
CA ASP A 392 -39.67 28.22 -11.05
C ASP A 392 -38.42 27.94 -11.91
N SER A 393 -38.34 28.52 -13.12
CA SER A 393 -37.12 28.46 -13.95
C SER A 393 -35.91 29.11 -13.27
N ILE A 394 -36.07 30.32 -12.69
CA ILE A 394 -35.00 31.00 -11.96
C ILE A 394 -34.59 30.20 -10.71
N ALA A 395 -35.56 29.66 -9.97
CA ALA A 395 -35.33 28.82 -8.80
C ALA A 395 -34.53 27.57 -9.18
N GLY A 396 -34.90 26.89 -10.28
CA GLY A 396 -34.21 25.73 -10.81
C GLY A 396 -32.77 26.03 -11.19
N SER A 397 -32.52 27.09 -11.97
CA SER A 397 -31.15 27.48 -12.36
C SER A 397 -30.27 27.82 -11.15
N ARG A 398 -30.81 28.52 -10.14
CA ARG A 398 -30.07 28.82 -8.91
C ARG A 398 -29.85 27.58 -8.05
N ALA A 399 -30.82 26.69 -7.97
CA ALA A 399 -30.67 25.41 -7.29
C ALA A 399 -29.57 24.57 -7.96
N ALA A 400 -29.53 24.51 -9.29
CA ALA A 400 -28.46 23.84 -10.02
C ALA A 400 -27.07 24.43 -9.68
N GLY A 401 -26.93 25.76 -9.72
CA GLY A 401 -25.67 26.43 -9.34
C GLY A 401 -25.23 26.11 -7.90
N ARG A 402 -26.15 26.17 -6.93
CA ARG A 402 -25.86 25.80 -5.52
C ARG A 402 -25.47 24.33 -5.37
N VAL A 403 -26.16 23.43 -6.06
CA VAL A 403 -25.86 21.99 -6.03
C VAL A 403 -24.48 21.73 -6.64
N ALA A 404 -24.14 22.34 -7.78
CA ALA A 404 -22.81 22.20 -8.39
C ALA A 404 -21.71 22.66 -7.44
N GLN A 405 -21.83 23.88 -6.90
CA GLN A 405 -20.85 24.44 -5.97
C GLN A 405 -20.70 23.58 -4.70
N GLY A 406 -21.82 23.23 -4.05
CA GLY A 406 -21.77 22.41 -2.83
C GLY A 406 -21.32 20.98 -3.08
N PHE A 407 -21.50 20.44 -4.29
CA PHE A 407 -20.93 19.16 -4.68
C PHE A 407 -19.42 19.27 -4.90
N ASP A 408 -18.96 20.35 -5.52
CA ASP A 408 -17.55 20.63 -5.70
C ASP A 408 -16.81 20.75 -4.38
N GLU A 409 -17.29 21.62 -3.47
CA GLU A 409 -16.66 21.88 -2.16
C GLU A 409 -16.53 20.60 -1.33
N ARG A 410 -17.63 19.88 -1.12
CA ARG A 410 -17.66 18.69 -0.24
C ARG A 410 -16.89 17.50 -0.81
N LEU A 411 -16.98 17.26 -2.12
CA LEU A 411 -16.23 16.16 -2.74
C LEU A 411 -14.73 16.51 -2.81
N ASN A 412 -14.36 17.77 -3.07
CA ASN A 412 -12.97 18.20 -3.08
C ASN A 412 -12.31 18.03 -1.71
N GLU A 413 -12.97 18.48 -0.64
CA GLU A 413 -12.45 18.36 0.72
C GLU A 413 -12.09 16.90 1.06
N ARG A 414 -13.01 15.97 0.80
CA ARG A 414 -12.79 14.52 1.03
C ARG A 414 -11.65 13.95 0.18
N LEU A 415 -11.53 14.38 -1.07
CA LEU A 415 -10.47 13.89 -1.98
C LEU A 415 -9.09 14.45 -1.62
N ILE A 416 -9.03 15.70 -1.13
CA ILE A 416 -7.80 16.31 -0.61
C ILE A 416 -7.34 15.54 0.64
N GLU A 417 -8.25 15.24 1.57
CA GLU A 417 -7.95 14.44 2.75
C GLU A 417 -7.49 13.02 2.35
N ALA A 418 -8.19 12.37 1.42
CA ALA A 418 -7.78 11.06 0.90
C ALA A 418 -6.38 11.09 0.28
N ARG A 419 -6.04 12.15 -0.48
CA ARG A 419 -4.71 12.34 -1.06
C ARG A 419 -3.64 12.53 0.01
N GLN A 420 -3.89 13.38 1.01
CA GLN A 420 -2.97 13.61 2.11
C GLN A 420 -2.71 12.33 2.91
N ASN A 421 -3.76 11.55 3.18
CA ASN A 421 -3.64 10.26 3.86
C ASN A 421 -2.85 9.25 3.03
N PHE A 422 -3.10 9.19 1.72
CA PHE A 422 -2.32 8.37 0.79
C PHE A 422 -0.83 8.72 0.85
N ASP A 423 -0.46 10.00 0.76
CA ASP A 423 0.95 10.41 0.83
C ASP A 423 1.55 10.13 2.22
N LYS A 424 0.86 10.56 3.29
CA LYS A 424 1.36 10.48 4.66
C LYS A 424 1.53 9.05 5.17
N LYS A 425 0.58 8.16 4.84
CA LYS A 425 0.50 6.83 5.46
C LYS A 425 1.02 5.72 4.56
N LEU A 426 1.07 5.93 3.24
CA LEU A 426 1.63 4.95 2.31
C LEU A 426 2.97 5.42 1.74
N ILE A 427 3.01 6.58 1.09
CA ILE A 427 4.18 6.98 0.29
C ILE A 427 5.36 7.42 1.18
N HIS A 428 5.15 8.28 2.17
CA HIS A 428 6.23 8.78 3.02
C HIS A 428 6.94 7.68 3.81
N PRO A 429 6.25 6.74 4.49
CA PRO A 429 6.90 5.65 5.22
C PRO A 429 7.79 4.80 4.32
N LEU A 430 7.35 4.52 3.09
CA LEU A 430 8.13 3.76 2.11
C LEU A 430 9.33 4.56 1.57
N ARG A 431 9.18 5.88 1.35
CA ARG A 431 10.29 6.76 0.95
C ARG A 431 11.38 6.85 2.00
N ARG A 432 11.02 6.97 3.30
CA ARG A 432 11.99 7.03 4.42
C ARG A 432 12.91 5.81 4.50
N ARG A 433 12.53 4.72 3.84
CA ARG A 433 13.27 3.45 3.78
C ARG A 433 13.85 3.13 2.41
N GLY A 434 13.73 4.04 1.45
CA GLY A 434 14.22 3.83 0.09
C GLY A 434 13.44 2.77 -0.71
N VAL A 435 12.25 2.38 -0.26
CA VAL A 435 11.42 1.33 -0.88
C VAL A 435 10.07 1.85 -1.40
N ALA A 436 10.04 3.11 -1.84
CA ALA A 436 8.83 3.68 -2.43
C ALA A 436 8.48 2.95 -3.75
N PRO A 437 7.21 2.59 -3.99
CA PRO A 437 6.77 1.88 -5.19
C PRO A 437 7.01 2.72 -6.45
N ARG A 438 7.52 2.13 -7.54
CA ARG A 438 7.75 2.83 -8.83
C ARG A 438 7.71 1.88 -10.05
N PRO A 439 6.84 2.11 -11.06
CA PRO A 439 5.74 3.08 -11.07
C PRO A 439 4.56 2.62 -10.20
N LEU A 440 3.72 3.57 -9.76
CA LEU A 440 2.39 3.27 -9.23
C LEU A 440 1.32 3.70 -10.24
N LEU A 441 0.74 2.72 -10.92
CA LEU A 441 -0.19 2.93 -12.02
C LEU A 441 -1.62 2.78 -11.54
N PHE A 442 -2.44 3.76 -11.87
CA PHE A 442 -3.87 3.76 -11.68
C PHE A 442 -4.54 3.67 -13.05
N SER A 443 -5.48 2.74 -13.21
CA SER A 443 -6.29 2.63 -14.42
C SER A 443 -7.71 2.19 -14.05
N THR A 444 -8.65 2.32 -14.98
CA THR A 444 -10.04 1.95 -14.76
C THR A 444 -10.60 1.23 -15.98
N THR A 445 -11.46 0.25 -15.73
CA THR A 445 -12.32 -0.38 -16.75
C THR A 445 -13.77 0.10 -16.55
N SER A 446 -14.73 -0.48 -17.28
CA SER A 446 -16.16 -0.24 -17.03
C SER A 446 -16.64 -0.78 -15.68
N HIS A 447 -15.88 -1.66 -15.02
CA HIS A 447 -16.33 -2.39 -13.83
C HIS A 447 -15.34 -2.39 -12.66
N ALA A 448 -14.14 -1.81 -12.81
CA ALA A 448 -13.16 -1.81 -11.74
C ALA A 448 -12.15 -0.64 -11.82
N LEU A 449 -11.64 -0.28 -10.66
CA LEU A 449 -10.42 0.47 -10.45
C LEU A 449 -9.26 -0.53 -10.31
N LEU A 450 -8.20 -0.34 -11.10
CA LEU A 450 -7.00 -1.15 -11.09
C LEU A 450 -5.84 -0.31 -10.54
N VAL A 451 -5.10 -0.88 -9.60
CA VAL A 451 -3.88 -0.31 -9.04
C VAL A 451 -2.77 -1.33 -9.22
N GLN A 452 -1.69 -0.94 -9.90
CA GLN A 452 -0.55 -1.81 -10.16
C GLN A 452 0.73 -1.12 -9.73
N SER A 453 1.66 -1.88 -9.17
CA SER A 453 2.95 -1.33 -8.79
C SER A 453 4.10 -2.30 -9.01
N VAL A 454 5.25 -1.72 -9.34
CA VAL A 454 6.55 -2.37 -9.22
C VAL A 454 7.19 -1.94 -7.90
N GLN A 455 7.29 -2.90 -7.01
CA GLN A 455 7.92 -2.80 -5.71
C GLN A 455 9.31 -3.42 -5.79
N ALA A 456 10.25 -2.64 -6.29
CA ALA A 456 11.66 -2.99 -6.42
C ALA A 456 12.47 -1.69 -6.48
N SER A 457 13.64 -1.66 -5.83
CA SER A 457 14.64 -0.60 -6.06
C SER A 457 15.25 -0.72 -7.46
N GLU A 458 16.19 0.16 -7.80
CA GLU A 458 16.93 0.03 -9.06
C GLU A 458 17.79 -1.25 -9.14
N THR A 459 18.11 -1.82 -7.98
CA THR A 459 19.03 -2.95 -7.84
C THR A 459 18.32 -4.27 -7.59
N GLN A 460 16.99 -4.22 -7.44
CA GLN A 460 16.12 -5.36 -7.21
C GLN A 460 15.32 -5.73 -8.47
N LEU A 461 14.86 -6.97 -8.49
CA LEU A 461 13.99 -7.49 -9.53
C LEU A 461 12.53 -7.53 -9.03
N ALA A 462 11.60 -7.49 -9.99
CA ALA A 462 10.18 -7.59 -9.74
C ALA A 462 9.63 -8.91 -10.32
N ALA A 463 8.35 -8.93 -10.68
CA ALA A 463 7.73 -10.12 -11.25
C ALA A 463 8.22 -10.31 -12.70
N ARG A 464 8.37 -11.58 -13.11
CA ARG A 464 8.67 -11.96 -14.49
C ARG A 464 7.42 -12.19 -15.34
N GLN A 465 6.33 -12.58 -14.68
CA GLN A 465 5.06 -12.92 -15.31
C GLN A 465 3.89 -12.33 -14.54
N ASP A 466 2.74 -12.30 -15.19
CA ASP A 466 1.47 -11.93 -14.57
C ASP A 466 0.97 -13.04 -13.61
N PRO A 467 0.13 -12.71 -12.62
CA PRO A 467 -0.48 -13.69 -11.74
C PRO A 467 -1.26 -14.75 -12.53
N PRO A 468 -1.13 -16.05 -12.18
CA PRO A 468 -1.77 -17.13 -12.92
C PRO A 468 -3.26 -17.32 -12.58
N ALA A 469 -3.68 -17.04 -11.34
CA ALA A 469 -5.04 -17.33 -10.90
C ALA A 469 -6.01 -16.24 -11.35
N LYS A 470 -7.26 -16.66 -11.56
CA LYS A 470 -8.38 -15.76 -11.87
C LYS A 470 -9.43 -15.90 -10.78
N LEU A 471 -9.13 -15.32 -9.61
CA LEU A 471 -10.09 -15.26 -8.52
C LEU A 471 -11.22 -14.26 -8.85
N ALA A 472 -12.40 -14.51 -8.30
CA ALA A 472 -13.53 -13.58 -8.35
C ALA A 472 -13.77 -12.98 -6.96
N GLY A 473 -14.16 -11.70 -6.91
CA GLY A 473 -14.42 -10.99 -5.66
C GLY A 473 -14.57 -9.49 -5.87
N GLU A 474 -15.00 -8.81 -4.81
CA GLU A 474 -15.23 -7.35 -4.82
C GLU A 474 -13.93 -6.54 -4.72
N LEU A 475 -12.94 -7.07 -4.01
CA LEU A 475 -11.54 -6.65 -4.05
C LEU A 475 -10.69 -7.88 -4.37
N LEU A 476 -9.77 -7.75 -5.33
CA LEU A 476 -8.75 -8.75 -5.62
C LEU A 476 -7.38 -8.14 -5.34
N THR A 477 -6.49 -8.92 -4.73
CA THR A 477 -5.10 -8.52 -4.49
C THR A 477 -4.16 -9.62 -4.95
N SER A 478 -3.13 -9.28 -5.71
CA SER A 478 -2.08 -10.20 -6.13
C SER A 478 -0.72 -9.64 -5.71
N VAL A 479 0.07 -10.43 -4.99
CA VAL A 479 1.41 -10.09 -4.51
C VAL A 479 2.38 -11.15 -4.96
N HIS A 480 3.40 -10.73 -5.69
CA HIS A 480 4.50 -11.60 -6.04
C HIS A 480 5.52 -11.64 -4.90
N GLU A 481 6.18 -12.76 -4.71
CA GLU A 481 7.16 -13.00 -3.65
C GLU A 481 8.31 -11.96 -3.62
N SER A 482 8.70 -11.47 -4.81
CA SER A 482 9.69 -10.39 -4.94
C SER A 482 9.21 -9.10 -4.25
N ALA A 483 7.92 -8.75 -4.37
CA ALA A 483 7.41 -7.51 -3.79
C ALA A 483 7.46 -7.55 -2.27
N ALA A 484 7.08 -8.69 -1.70
CA ALA A 484 7.09 -8.90 -0.26
C ALA A 484 8.53 -8.96 0.28
N SER A 485 9.44 -9.67 -0.40
CA SER A 485 10.86 -9.73 -0.04
C SER A 485 11.52 -8.35 -0.13
N ASN A 486 11.27 -7.59 -1.20
CA ASN A 486 11.83 -6.25 -1.40
C ASN A 486 11.34 -5.25 -0.33
N LEU A 487 10.06 -5.31 0.02
CA LEU A 487 9.50 -4.49 1.10
C LEU A 487 10.13 -4.85 2.43
N LEU A 488 10.10 -6.13 2.84
CA LEU A 488 10.70 -6.56 4.10
C LEU A 488 12.19 -6.25 4.16
N GLY A 489 12.89 -6.30 3.03
CA GLY A 489 14.27 -5.84 2.88
C GLY A 489 14.48 -4.43 3.41
N GLY A 490 13.67 -3.46 2.98
CA GLY A 490 13.76 -2.07 3.44
C GLY A 490 13.34 -1.86 4.90
N TYR A 491 12.54 -2.76 5.46
CA TYR A 491 12.07 -2.65 6.84
C TYR A 491 13.02 -3.33 7.85
N LEU A 492 13.66 -4.44 7.47
CA LEU A 492 14.39 -5.31 8.39
C LEU A 492 15.91 -5.34 8.15
N SER A 493 16.41 -4.68 7.10
CA SER A 493 17.86 -4.60 6.83
C SER A 493 18.62 -4.08 8.05
N GLY A 494 19.43 -4.96 8.66
CA GLY A 494 20.29 -4.64 9.81
C GLY A 494 19.55 -4.35 11.12
N VAL A 495 18.22 -4.45 11.13
CA VAL A 495 17.40 -4.24 12.33
C VAL A 495 17.70 -5.33 13.35
N THR A 496 17.68 -4.95 14.63
CA THR A 496 17.71 -5.90 15.73
C THR A 496 16.38 -5.86 16.46
N LEU A 497 15.73 -7.03 16.53
CA LEU A 497 14.60 -7.25 17.41
C LEU A 497 15.09 -7.89 18.69
N GLY A 498 14.48 -7.59 19.82
CA GLY A 498 14.89 -8.21 21.07
C GLY A 498 13.88 -8.05 22.18
N ARG A 499 14.06 -8.83 23.24
CA ARG A 499 13.21 -8.76 24.42
C ARG A 499 14.04 -9.09 25.66
N ALA A 500 13.96 -8.21 26.66
CA ALA A 500 14.72 -8.34 27.91
C ALA A 500 13.97 -9.11 29.00
N GLU A 501 12.63 -9.09 28.97
CA GLU A 501 11.76 -9.68 30.01
C GLU A 501 10.56 -10.37 29.36
N ALA A 502 9.96 -11.37 30.01
CA ALA A 502 8.85 -12.17 29.44
C ALA A 502 7.67 -11.31 28.98
N ASP A 503 7.22 -10.44 29.88
CA ASP A 503 6.07 -9.55 29.68
C ASP A 503 6.49 -8.17 29.11
N GLY A 504 7.78 -7.99 28.82
CA GLY A 504 8.32 -6.77 28.25
C GLY A 504 8.02 -6.63 26.75
N PRO A 505 7.95 -5.39 26.23
CA PRO A 505 7.73 -5.18 24.80
C PRO A 505 8.93 -5.67 23.99
N THR A 506 8.66 -6.15 22.76
CA THR A 506 9.74 -6.40 21.80
C THR A 506 10.33 -5.06 21.35
N THR A 507 11.63 -4.89 21.55
CA THR A 507 12.38 -3.72 21.10
C THR A 507 12.68 -3.83 19.60
N PHE A 508 12.74 -2.68 18.94
CA PHE A 508 13.10 -2.54 17.53
C PHE A 508 14.22 -1.52 17.44
N THR A 509 15.46 -1.97 17.25
CA THR A 509 16.65 -1.12 17.19
C THR A 509 17.32 -1.18 15.81
N GLY A 510 18.03 -0.12 15.44
CA GLY A 510 18.60 0.02 14.09
C GLY A 510 17.63 0.59 13.04
N GLY A 511 16.38 0.90 13.43
CA GLY A 511 15.40 1.58 12.58
C GLY A 511 14.21 2.08 13.40
N VAL A 512 13.24 2.71 12.73
CA VAL A 512 11.98 3.13 13.33
C VAL A 512 10.98 1.97 13.27
N LYS A 513 10.30 1.67 14.36
CA LYS A 513 9.24 0.65 14.36
C LYS A 513 8.09 1.11 13.44
N PRO A 514 7.58 0.28 12.51
CA PRO A 514 6.42 0.64 11.72
C PRO A 514 5.16 0.73 12.59
N GLU A 515 4.33 1.76 12.42
CA GLU A 515 3.10 1.95 13.21
C GLU A 515 2.13 0.76 13.12
N TRP A 516 2.01 0.15 11.94
CA TRP A 516 1.14 -1.02 11.74
C TRP A 516 1.58 -2.24 12.56
N LEU A 517 2.83 -2.29 13.06
CA LEU A 517 3.32 -3.36 13.94
C LEU A 517 2.75 -3.24 15.36
N ASP A 518 2.32 -2.04 15.78
CA ASP A 518 1.64 -1.84 17.07
C ASP A 518 0.21 -2.41 17.06
N GLU A 519 -0.37 -2.61 15.87
CA GLU A 519 -1.73 -3.12 15.71
C GLU A 519 -1.81 -4.65 15.68
N LEU A 520 -0.69 -5.33 15.49
CA LEU A 520 -0.61 -6.78 15.62
C LEU A 520 -0.77 -7.12 17.10
N LYS A 521 -1.93 -7.71 17.44
CA LYS A 521 -2.24 -8.10 18.82
C LYS A 521 -1.13 -9.00 19.34
N ASP A 522 -0.60 -8.67 20.51
CA ASP A 522 0.22 -9.60 21.25
C ASP A 522 -0.74 -10.65 21.83
N GLU A 523 -1.03 -11.70 21.06
CA GLU A 523 -1.86 -12.80 21.56
C GLU A 523 -1.25 -13.34 22.85
N SER A 524 -2.13 -13.67 23.80
CA SER A 524 -1.80 -14.13 25.14
C SER A 524 -0.72 -15.22 25.08
N ARG A 525 0.51 -14.84 25.42
CA ARG A 525 1.64 -15.76 25.32
C ARG A 525 1.68 -16.63 26.56
N PRO A 526 1.94 -17.93 26.42
CA PRO A 526 2.15 -18.78 27.58
C PRO A 526 3.31 -18.23 28.40
N THR A 527 3.12 -18.10 29.71
CA THR A 527 4.19 -17.78 30.64
C THR A 527 5.18 -18.94 30.63
N LEU A 528 6.33 -18.76 29.98
CA LEU A 528 7.42 -19.76 30.02
C LEU A 528 7.84 -20.00 31.47
N ALA A 529 8.14 -21.25 31.82
CA ALA A 529 8.70 -21.61 33.13
C ALA A 529 10.07 -20.95 33.40
N GLU A 530 10.83 -20.61 32.36
CA GLU A 530 12.11 -19.89 32.45
C GLU A 530 12.32 -19.00 31.21
N PHE A 531 12.08 -17.69 31.33
CA PHE A 531 12.33 -16.73 30.25
C PHE A 531 13.83 -16.42 30.12
N LYS A 532 14.35 -16.40 28.88
CA LYS A 532 15.72 -15.95 28.58
C LYS A 532 15.67 -14.72 27.66
N PRO A 533 16.37 -13.62 28.02
CA PRO A 533 16.54 -12.48 27.13
C PRO A 533 17.11 -12.92 25.79
N TRP A 534 16.62 -12.30 24.73
CA TRP A 534 17.03 -12.65 23.39
C TRP A 534 17.09 -11.44 22.47
N THR A 535 17.94 -11.56 21.45
CA THR A 535 17.96 -10.64 20.31
C THR A 535 18.08 -11.43 19.02
N LEU A 536 17.46 -10.92 17.96
CA LEU A 536 17.60 -11.35 16.58
C LEU A 536 18.03 -10.13 15.77
N ARG A 537 19.29 -10.09 15.35
CA ARG A 537 19.79 -9.12 14.39
C ARG A 537 19.70 -9.70 13.00
N PHE A 538 18.90 -9.07 12.15
CA PHE A 538 18.78 -9.42 10.75
C PHE A 538 20.04 -9.07 9.98
N ARG A 539 20.29 -9.80 8.90
CA ARG A 539 21.33 -9.43 7.94
C ARG A 539 21.01 -8.08 7.29
N ALA A 540 22.05 -7.29 7.06
CA ALA A 540 21.92 -6.03 6.32
C ALA A 540 21.43 -6.27 4.89
N ALA A 541 21.90 -7.33 4.25
CA ALA A 541 21.54 -7.67 2.89
C ALA A 541 20.64 -8.91 2.90
N ARG A 542 19.45 -8.80 2.27
CA ARG A 542 18.40 -9.83 2.25
C ARG A 542 18.07 -10.37 3.64
N PRO A 543 17.43 -9.57 4.51
CA PRO A 543 17.03 -10.01 5.85
C PRO A 543 15.92 -11.07 5.83
N VAL A 544 15.10 -11.10 4.77
CA VAL A 544 13.99 -12.04 4.59
C VAL A 544 13.91 -12.50 3.14
N SER A 545 13.56 -13.77 2.96
CA SER A 545 13.10 -14.32 1.68
C SER A 545 11.73 -14.93 1.82
N ILE A 546 10.92 -14.74 0.80
CA ILE A 546 9.61 -15.36 0.69
C ILE A 546 9.54 -16.12 -0.62
N GLY A 547 8.94 -17.31 -0.58
CA GLY A 547 8.60 -18.11 -1.75
C GLY A 547 7.10 -18.40 -1.77
N PHE A 548 6.47 -18.26 -2.93
CA PHE A 548 5.06 -18.58 -3.16
C PHE A 548 4.93 -19.70 -4.20
N GLN A 549 4.74 -20.93 -3.72
CA GLN A 549 4.78 -22.09 -4.60
C GLN A 549 3.98 -23.26 -4.04
N ASP A 550 3.33 -24.01 -4.94
CA ASP A 550 2.67 -25.27 -4.66
C ASP A 550 1.63 -25.15 -3.52
N GLY A 551 0.88 -24.03 -3.51
CA GLY A 551 -0.10 -23.74 -2.47
C GLY A 551 0.49 -23.26 -1.14
N LYS A 552 1.81 -23.05 -1.05
CA LYS A 552 2.54 -22.80 0.20
C LYS A 552 3.30 -21.48 0.18
N VAL A 553 3.46 -20.90 1.37
CA VAL A 553 4.34 -19.77 1.65
C VAL A 553 5.58 -20.29 2.37
N VAL A 554 6.74 -20.15 1.75
CA VAL A 554 8.03 -20.44 2.39
C VAL A 554 8.64 -19.13 2.88
N LEU A 555 8.84 -18.99 4.18
CA LEU A 555 9.46 -17.83 4.80
C LEU A 555 10.83 -18.21 5.34
N ALA A 556 11.89 -17.56 4.86
CA ALA A 556 13.24 -17.67 5.42
C ALA A 556 13.66 -16.34 6.04
N LEU A 557 13.99 -16.35 7.34
CA LEU A 557 14.61 -15.23 8.02
C LEU A 557 16.11 -15.42 8.06
N HIS A 558 16.85 -14.40 7.63
CA HIS A 558 18.30 -14.43 7.57
C HIS A 558 18.88 -13.66 8.75
N ALA A 559 19.31 -14.39 9.77
CA ALA A 559 19.89 -13.84 10.99
C ALA A 559 21.40 -13.62 10.79
N ALA A 560 21.86 -12.39 11.03
CA ALA A 560 23.28 -12.13 11.24
C ALA A 560 23.71 -12.65 12.61
N GLU A 561 22.86 -12.47 13.61
CA GLU A 561 23.14 -12.86 14.98
C GLU A 561 21.85 -13.14 15.76
N ILE A 562 21.87 -14.19 16.58
CA ILE A 562 20.82 -14.52 17.53
C ILE A 562 21.46 -14.68 18.90
N THR A 563 21.01 -13.92 19.89
CA THR A 563 21.42 -14.09 21.28
C THR A 563 20.28 -14.66 22.11
N ALA A 564 20.65 -15.45 23.12
CA ALA A 564 19.76 -16.36 23.81
C ALA A 564 20.26 -16.69 25.21
N GLY A 565 20.01 -15.80 26.17
CA GLY A 565 20.77 -15.81 27.42
C GLY A 565 22.27 -15.70 27.10
N GLU A 566 23.07 -16.67 27.50
CA GLU A 566 24.52 -16.71 27.24
C GLU A 566 24.90 -17.27 25.86
N LYS A 567 23.95 -17.86 25.11
CA LYS A 567 24.25 -18.47 23.82
C LYS A 567 24.21 -17.43 22.70
N ASN A 568 25.16 -17.53 21.79
CA ASN A 568 25.22 -16.72 20.57
C ASN A 568 25.25 -17.62 19.32
N TYR A 569 24.43 -17.31 18.33
CA TYR A 569 24.35 -17.98 17.05
C TYR A 569 24.60 -16.96 15.93
N GLN A 570 25.68 -17.13 15.16
CA GLN A 570 26.01 -16.26 14.05
C GLN A 570 25.72 -16.90 12.71
N ASP A 571 25.17 -16.10 11.78
CA ASP A 571 24.90 -16.48 10.40
C ASP A 571 24.03 -17.74 10.27
N TRP A 572 22.75 -17.61 10.62
CA TRP A 572 21.74 -18.68 10.53
C TRP A 572 20.52 -18.24 9.74
N ASP A 573 20.02 -19.15 8.93
CA ASP A 573 18.76 -19.04 8.21
C ASP A 573 17.70 -19.88 8.93
N LEU A 574 16.56 -19.24 9.23
CA LEU A 574 15.43 -19.86 9.91
C LEU A 574 14.27 -19.97 8.91
N ILE A 575 13.90 -21.20 8.54
CA ILE A 575 13.00 -21.47 7.42
C ILE A 575 11.71 -22.09 7.94
N SER A 576 10.58 -21.57 7.51
CA SER A 576 9.26 -22.06 7.86
C SER A 576 8.34 -22.09 6.65
N THR A 577 7.52 -23.14 6.57
CA THR A 577 6.55 -23.32 5.49
C THR A 577 5.16 -23.19 6.05
N TYR A 578 4.30 -22.43 5.39
CA TYR A 578 2.92 -22.20 5.77
C TYR A 578 1.98 -22.57 4.63
N GLN A 579 0.81 -23.10 4.99
CA GLN A 579 -0.28 -23.36 4.06
C GLN A 579 -1.54 -22.58 4.47
N PRO A 580 -2.29 -22.01 3.51
CA PRO A 580 -3.56 -21.37 3.81
C PRO A 580 -4.62 -22.42 4.15
N VAL A 581 -5.31 -22.24 5.28
CA VAL A 581 -6.41 -23.08 5.74
C VAL A 581 -7.62 -22.24 6.09
N ARG A 582 -8.82 -22.83 5.98
CA ARG A 582 -10.06 -22.21 6.45
C ARG A 582 -10.08 -22.14 7.97
N ALA A 583 -10.52 -21.01 8.50
CA ALA A 583 -10.45 -20.66 9.91
C ALA A 583 -11.75 -19.96 10.34
N GLY A 584 -12.78 -20.73 10.71
CA GLY A 584 -14.12 -20.18 10.94
C GLY A 584 -14.65 -19.55 9.64
N GLU A 585 -15.08 -18.29 9.70
CA GLU A 585 -15.52 -17.51 8.53
C GLU A 585 -14.34 -16.92 7.72
N GLY A 586 -13.12 -17.00 8.23
CA GLY A 586 -11.93 -16.44 7.59
C GLY A 586 -10.92 -17.49 7.11
N TRP A 587 -9.68 -17.03 6.95
CA TRP A 587 -8.53 -17.85 6.61
C TRP A 587 -7.43 -17.69 7.65
N ALA A 588 -6.53 -18.66 7.73
CA ALA A 588 -5.30 -18.57 8.47
C ALA A 588 -4.16 -19.22 7.68
N LEU A 589 -2.94 -18.81 7.95
CA LEU A 589 -1.73 -19.49 7.50
C LEU A 589 -1.28 -20.42 8.62
N GLU A 590 -1.35 -21.73 8.39
CA GLU A 590 -0.88 -22.74 9.34
C GLU A 590 0.49 -23.27 8.93
N ARG A 591 1.41 -23.32 9.90
CA ARG A 591 2.77 -23.79 9.68
C ARG A 591 2.78 -25.30 9.48
N GLU A 592 3.36 -25.73 8.38
CA GLU A 592 3.63 -27.13 8.08
C GLU A 592 5.00 -27.53 8.63
N GLY A 593 5.01 -28.57 9.45
CA GLY A 593 6.25 -29.13 9.99
C GLY A 593 6.97 -28.23 11.00
N GLU A 594 8.24 -28.57 11.20
CA GLU A 594 9.15 -27.85 12.07
C GLU A 594 9.85 -26.71 11.32
N VAL A 595 10.23 -25.67 12.05
CA VAL A 595 11.11 -24.61 11.60
C VAL A 595 12.50 -25.20 11.39
N GLU A 596 12.97 -25.15 10.16
CA GLU A 596 14.30 -25.60 9.81
C GLU A 596 15.34 -24.52 10.13
N VAL A 597 16.51 -24.95 10.59
CA VAL A 597 17.62 -24.08 10.97
C VAL A 597 18.86 -24.51 10.20
N LEU A 598 19.34 -23.64 9.30
CA LEU A 598 20.52 -23.90 8.47
C LEU A 598 21.57 -22.81 8.69
N PRO A 599 22.87 -23.12 8.73
CA PRO A 599 23.87 -22.06 8.65
C PRO A 599 23.76 -21.35 7.30
N THR A 600 24.02 -20.06 7.28
CA THR A 600 23.97 -19.26 6.06
C THR A 600 24.80 -19.90 4.94
N GLY A 601 24.18 -20.04 3.77
CA GLY A 601 24.83 -20.59 2.57
C GLY A 601 25.12 -22.09 2.62
N PHE A 602 24.63 -22.80 3.63
CA PHE A 602 24.68 -24.25 3.66
C PHE A 602 23.58 -24.83 2.77
N ASP A 603 24.00 -25.57 1.74
CA ASP A 603 23.10 -26.31 0.88
C ASP A 603 22.89 -27.73 1.44
N PRO A 604 21.69 -28.08 1.94
CA PRO A 604 21.41 -29.40 2.48
C PRO A 604 21.47 -30.51 1.42
N GLU A 605 21.27 -30.19 0.14
CA GLU A 605 21.33 -31.15 -0.97
C GLU A 605 22.77 -31.44 -1.42
N SER A 606 23.74 -30.61 -1.01
CA SER A 606 25.16 -30.75 -1.39
C SER A 606 25.84 -32.02 -0.86
N GLY A 607 25.18 -32.80 0.01
CA GLY A 607 25.72 -33.99 0.66
C GLY A 607 26.82 -33.71 1.69
N LYS A 608 27.18 -32.44 1.92
CA LYS A 608 28.21 -32.04 2.88
C LYS A 608 27.67 -32.14 4.31
N ARG A 609 28.47 -32.71 5.22
CA ARG A 609 28.14 -32.76 6.64
C ARG A 609 28.46 -31.43 7.33
N LEU A 610 27.58 -31.01 8.23
CA LEU A 610 27.84 -29.89 9.12
C LEU A 610 28.94 -30.24 10.13
N PRO A 611 29.88 -29.32 10.42
CA PRO A 611 30.82 -29.50 11.52
C PRO A 611 30.08 -29.78 12.84
N SER A 612 30.60 -30.69 13.67
CA SER A 612 29.90 -31.19 14.87
C SER A 612 29.39 -30.08 15.81
N GLN A 613 30.16 -29.01 15.96
CA GLN A 613 29.78 -27.83 16.76
C GLN A 613 28.57 -27.09 16.17
N LYS A 614 28.57 -26.83 14.85
CA LYS A 614 27.41 -26.25 14.14
C LYS A 614 26.20 -27.18 14.19
N GLY A 615 26.43 -28.50 14.13
CA GLY A 615 25.36 -29.49 14.30
C GLY A 615 24.69 -29.44 15.67
N ALA A 616 25.45 -29.23 16.74
CA ALA A 616 24.90 -29.08 18.09
C ALA A 616 24.13 -27.75 18.27
N LEU A 617 24.69 -26.64 17.76
CA LEU A 617 24.01 -25.33 17.76
C LEU A 617 22.70 -25.38 16.96
N ARG A 618 22.69 -26.01 15.78
CA ARG A 618 21.49 -26.24 14.97
C ARG A 618 20.41 -26.97 15.77
N ARG A 619 20.74 -28.12 16.36
CA ARG A 619 19.77 -28.93 17.12
C ARG A 619 19.18 -28.14 18.30
N ASN A 620 20.02 -27.40 19.01
CA ASN A 620 19.54 -26.54 20.10
C ASN A 620 18.55 -25.50 19.57
N LEU A 621 18.94 -24.72 18.55
CA LEU A 621 18.10 -23.65 18.01
C LEU A 621 16.80 -24.19 17.38
N GLN A 622 16.86 -25.33 16.68
CA GLN A 622 15.68 -25.99 16.13
C GLN A 622 14.73 -26.48 17.23
N ALA A 623 15.25 -27.12 18.29
CA ALA A 623 14.44 -27.50 19.45
C ALA A 623 13.80 -26.28 20.11
N ALA A 624 14.48 -25.13 20.11
CA ALA A 624 13.94 -23.88 20.62
C ALA A 624 12.65 -23.50 19.91
N LEU A 625 12.76 -23.39 18.59
CA LEU A 625 11.79 -22.73 17.74
C LEU A 625 10.53 -23.57 17.56
N ASN A 626 10.64 -24.88 17.79
CA ASN A 626 9.58 -25.86 17.61
C ASN A 626 8.90 -26.31 18.91
N ASP A 627 9.38 -25.82 20.05
CA ASP A 627 8.76 -26.05 21.35
C ASP A 627 7.28 -25.62 21.36
N ALA A 628 6.44 -26.40 22.05
CA ALA A 628 4.98 -26.22 22.08
C ALA A 628 4.55 -24.92 22.77
N GLU A 629 5.41 -24.34 23.61
CA GLU A 629 5.18 -23.11 24.36
C GLU A 629 5.43 -21.80 23.56
N GLY A 630 5.27 -21.84 22.23
CA GLY A 630 4.86 -20.63 21.50
C GLY A 630 5.97 -19.68 21.02
N ARG A 631 7.13 -20.19 20.59
CA ARG A 631 8.20 -19.31 20.08
C ARG A 631 7.97 -18.82 18.66
N LEU A 632 7.28 -19.57 17.82
CA LEU A 632 6.92 -19.11 16.48
C LEU A 632 5.48 -19.50 16.19
N PRO A 633 4.65 -18.59 15.63
CA PRO A 633 3.24 -18.84 15.46
C PRO A 633 3.04 -20.06 14.56
N ARG A 634 2.41 -21.10 15.11
CA ARG A 634 1.92 -22.24 14.34
C ARG A 634 0.77 -21.85 13.43
N ARG A 635 0.05 -20.79 13.78
CA ARG A 635 -1.07 -20.26 13.02
C ARG A 635 -1.00 -18.75 13.02
N VAL A 636 -1.18 -18.17 11.84
CA VAL A 636 -1.29 -16.72 11.68
C VAL A 636 -2.65 -16.43 11.06
N PRO A 637 -3.60 -15.85 11.81
CA PRO A 637 -4.91 -15.53 11.28
C PRO A 637 -4.80 -14.47 10.18
N LEU A 638 -5.65 -14.59 9.17
CA LEU A 638 -5.81 -13.58 8.12
C LEU A 638 -7.03 -12.73 8.45
N ASP A 639 -6.78 -11.71 9.27
CA ASP A 639 -7.82 -10.85 9.81
C ASP A 639 -8.54 -10.04 8.72
N ALA A 640 -9.81 -9.72 9.00
CA ALA A 640 -10.59 -8.84 8.14
C ALA A 640 -10.00 -7.41 8.11
N ILE A 641 -10.02 -6.81 6.92
CA ILE A 641 -9.65 -5.41 6.71
C ILE A 641 -10.78 -4.55 7.25
N LEU A 642 -10.58 -3.93 8.40
CA LEU A 642 -11.54 -2.95 8.91
C LEU A 642 -11.51 -1.69 8.03
N LEU A 643 -12.68 -1.27 7.57
CA LEU A 643 -12.86 -0.05 6.82
C LEU A 643 -13.37 1.04 7.76
N ASP A 644 -12.52 2.03 8.03
CA ASP A 644 -12.91 3.22 8.80
C ASP A 644 -13.76 4.14 7.93
N ASN A 645 -15.02 3.77 7.74
CA ASN A 645 -15.98 4.58 7.00
C ASN A 645 -17.25 4.77 7.85
N PRO A 646 -17.35 5.88 8.61
CA PRO A 646 -18.51 6.15 9.45
C PRO A 646 -19.82 6.35 8.68
N PHE A 647 -19.77 6.40 7.34
CA PHE A 647 -20.91 6.77 6.50
C PHE A 647 -21.27 5.75 5.40
N GLY A 648 -20.45 4.71 5.19
CA GLY A 648 -20.66 3.68 4.17
C GLY A 648 -21.26 2.40 4.75
N ALA A 649 -21.90 1.60 3.88
CA ALA A 649 -22.51 0.33 4.29
C ALA A 649 -21.47 -0.78 4.57
N VAL A 650 -20.24 -0.65 4.06
CA VAL A 650 -19.17 -1.64 4.24
C VAL A 650 -18.35 -1.31 5.47
N ARG A 651 -18.29 -2.24 6.42
CA ARG A 651 -17.51 -2.09 7.66
C ARG A 651 -16.19 -2.84 7.60
N ALA A 652 -16.15 -3.96 6.89
CA ALA A 652 -14.93 -4.73 6.76
C ALA A 652 -14.87 -5.51 5.43
N LEU A 653 -13.66 -5.97 5.08
CA LEU A 653 -13.43 -6.91 3.98
C LEU A 653 -12.78 -8.18 4.55
N GLN A 654 -13.36 -9.33 4.29
CA GLN A 654 -12.81 -10.62 4.71
C GLN A 654 -12.30 -11.39 3.50
N VAL A 655 -11.23 -12.16 3.70
CA VAL A 655 -10.71 -13.04 2.65
C VAL A 655 -11.73 -14.13 2.35
N GLU A 656 -12.14 -14.24 1.09
CA GLU A 656 -13.05 -15.28 0.61
C GLU A 656 -12.28 -16.44 -0.01
N GLN A 657 -11.29 -16.15 -0.86
CA GLN A 657 -10.48 -17.16 -1.56
C GLN A 657 -9.01 -16.77 -1.51
N ILE A 658 -8.14 -17.79 -1.50
CA ILE A 658 -6.68 -17.64 -1.58
C ILE A 658 -6.16 -18.64 -2.62
N ALA A 659 -5.27 -18.19 -3.49
CA ALA A 659 -4.50 -19.03 -4.39
C ALA A 659 -3.01 -18.67 -4.28
N ILE A 660 -2.15 -19.69 -4.25
CA ILE A 660 -0.70 -19.50 -4.19
C ILE A 660 -0.07 -20.37 -5.26
N ASP A 661 0.49 -19.74 -6.29
CA ASP A 661 1.13 -20.44 -7.40
C ASP A 661 2.11 -19.53 -8.18
N ALA A 662 3.12 -20.14 -8.79
CA ALA A 662 4.08 -19.50 -9.69
C ALA A 662 4.67 -18.16 -9.20
N GLY A 663 5.01 -18.07 -7.92
CA GLY A 663 5.58 -16.88 -7.28
C GLY A 663 4.56 -15.85 -6.83
N TRP A 664 3.26 -16.15 -6.92
CA TRP A 664 2.16 -15.25 -6.57
C TRP A 664 1.31 -15.76 -5.41
N LEU A 665 0.94 -14.85 -4.51
CA LEU A 665 -0.15 -15.01 -3.56
C LEU A 665 -1.29 -14.10 -4.02
N GLU A 666 -2.45 -14.70 -4.28
CA GLU A 666 -3.66 -14.02 -4.72
C GLU A 666 -4.76 -14.24 -3.70
N ALA A 667 -5.49 -13.17 -3.38
CA ALA A 667 -6.60 -13.21 -2.45
C ALA A 667 -7.79 -12.42 -3.00
N SER A 668 -8.99 -12.99 -2.89
CA SER A 668 -10.24 -12.28 -3.09
C SER A 668 -10.86 -11.91 -1.75
N TRP A 669 -11.50 -10.75 -1.70
CA TRP A 669 -12.07 -10.19 -0.49
C TRP A 669 -13.52 -9.78 -0.74
N GLY A 670 -14.39 -10.15 0.19
CA GLY A 670 -15.81 -9.80 0.21
C GLY A 670 -16.13 -8.79 1.30
N ALA A 671 -17.00 -7.82 1.00
CA ALA A 671 -17.45 -6.83 1.97
C ALA A 671 -18.65 -7.30 2.79
N PHE A 672 -18.56 -7.06 4.10
CA PHE A 672 -19.63 -7.31 5.08
C PHE A 672 -19.85 -6.12 6.03
#